data_AF-F8AAD4-F1
#
_entry.id   AF-F8AAD4-F1
#
_cell.length_a   1.000
_cell.length_b   1.000
_cell.length_c   1.000
_cell.angle_alpha   90.00
_cell.angle_beta   90.00
_cell.angle_gamma   90.00
#
_symmetry.space_group_name_H-M   'P 1'
#
loop_
_entity.id
_entity.type
_entity.pdbx_description
1 polymer ?
#
loop_
_entity_poly.entity_id
_entity_poly.type
_entity_poly.pdbx_seq_one_letter_code
_entity_poly.pdbx_strand_id
1 'polypeptide(L)'
;MFYLILFLLINFLAGNVWAVTLKPSPTRECAICHFRWMEPFYYEHRGTPLHPLQVEKVAGDEMMCFSCHDGSNEDSRVKVWLRDRHKVNIKPSDKVRIPKIFPLSPDGKIVCCTCHSAHGVPTDTSIERVIFLRISNKDSIMCELCHVRQTKKDRNHPMHKGDRPIPKKLVEAGAVLSVTNPKHIICESCHTAHGGTEKNFILPISDSSLCSACHEEKYRETEPQRPRRKNHPLFVKFHEKHGAPKLFAGKKGTVQCSSCHKAHQPDAPQKPFKLLAAPIFDSQLCLICHNEKGTPVKNHPVKITFKLPEKSRLKFFVGPKGTLQCLTCHGIHQKKSFPKSLVAEYNPLCSSCHPKAFLVEKTEHDLRVTAPEEKNILGEDVKTGGLCSPCHVPHNATGPYLWARKLDVKEAYPSDLCLTCHNKEAIASKKLVGEETHPIKIVMKNPPKDLPFYKVGDKKDLLECSTCHNPHQWAPNKKKKGPGKNTEGTPLTSFLRKPAGLNPVLCGTCHQNQLLVEKTEHDLRVTAPEEKNILGEDVKTGGLCSPCHVPHNATGPYLWARKLDVKEAYPSDLCLTCHNKEAIASKKLVGEETHPIKIVMKNPPKDLPFYKVGDKKDLLECSTCHNPHQWAPNKKKKGPGKNTEGTEMSSFLRKPNLKYPKLCGTCHHDQAFVTGTDHDLRVTAPQYVNLQGKSIKDASPCTACHGVHNALYEPYLWVAPLGNGQDYIEKTCYGCHSKDGPAADKTVPVGSHPTKLYFGYHKKYLSLLIAKYVPLFTLDGKRSPQGVITCSTCHDPHIWDDNNPEQAPWKNVEGNVMNSFLRKRLDLMENFCSICHGPSALFLYRYYHDAEMREELHRREIPLIQR
;
A
#
# COMPACT_ATOMS: atom_id res chain seq x y z
N MET A 1 87.00 -80.50 -2.71
CA MET A 1 86.85 -79.24 -3.49
C MET A 1 86.95 -79.44 -5.01
N PHE A 2 87.69 -80.42 -5.51
CA PHE A 2 87.81 -80.70 -6.96
C PHE A 2 86.53 -81.32 -7.59
N TYR A 3 85.77 -82.13 -6.84
CA TYR A 3 84.53 -82.75 -7.34
C TYR A 3 83.34 -81.79 -7.49
N LEU A 4 83.33 -80.66 -6.77
CA LEU A 4 82.24 -79.68 -6.87
C LEU A 4 82.38 -78.79 -8.12
N ILE A 5 83.61 -78.54 -8.56
CA ILE A 5 83.91 -77.72 -9.73
C ILE A 5 83.63 -78.51 -11.02
N LEU A 6 83.87 -79.83 -11.04
CA LEU A 6 83.57 -80.67 -12.19
C LEU A 6 82.06 -80.85 -12.41
N PHE A 7 81.27 -80.93 -11.33
CA PHE A 7 79.80 -81.06 -11.44
C PHE A 7 79.12 -79.77 -11.90
N LEU A 8 79.71 -78.60 -11.62
CA LEU A 8 79.24 -77.30 -12.10
C LEU A 8 79.61 -77.04 -13.56
N LEU A 9 80.74 -77.55 -14.04
CA LEU A 9 81.15 -77.42 -15.45
C LEU A 9 80.38 -78.33 -16.41
N ILE A 10 79.96 -79.52 -15.97
CA ILE A 10 79.14 -80.42 -16.81
C ILE A 10 77.69 -79.92 -16.94
N ASN A 11 77.14 -79.23 -15.93
CA ASN A 11 75.82 -78.62 -16.02
C ASN A 11 75.81 -77.31 -16.83
N PHE A 12 76.96 -76.66 -17.05
CA PHE A 12 77.04 -75.46 -17.89
C PHE A 12 77.14 -75.77 -19.40
N LEU A 13 77.49 -77.00 -19.78
CA LEU A 13 77.64 -77.40 -21.19
C LEU A 13 76.45 -78.21 -21.75
N ALA A 14 75.52 -78.69 -20.92
CA ALA A 14 74.37 -79.50 -21.35
C ALA A 14 73.05 -78.72 -21.55
N GLY A 15 73.08 -77.38 -21.47
CA GLY A 15 71.89 -76.52 -21.53
C GLY A 15 71.58 -75.87 -22.88
N ASN A 16 72.19 -76.31 -23.98
CA ASN A 16 71.88 -75.82 -25.34
C ASN A 16 71.10 -76.87 -26.15
N VAL A 17 70.00 -77.38 -25.59
CA VAL A 17 68.90 -77.81 -26.46
C VAL A 17 68.18 -76.54 -26.85
N TRP A 18 68.21 -76.24 -28.14
CA TRP A 18 67.33 -75.26 -28.76
C TRP A 18 65.89 -75.72 -28.51
N ALA A 19 65.32 -75.35 -27.37
CA ALA A 19 63.91 -75.11 -27.28
C ALA A 19 63.68 -73.88 -28.17
N VAL A 20 63.48 -74.15 -29.47
CA VAL A 20 62.70 -73.27 -30.34
C VAL A 20 61.41 -73.09 -29.58
N THR A 21 61.33 -72.01 -28.81
CA THR A 21 60.06 -71.43 -28.42
C THR A 21 59.42 -71.10 -29.76
N LEU A 22 58.59 -72.02 -30.24
CA LEU A 22 57.61 -71.74 -31.27
C LEU A 22 56.83 -70.56 -30.72
N LYS A 23 57.26 -69.34 -31.05
CA LYS A 23 56.43 -68.15 -30.90
C LYS A 23 55.17 -68.52 -31.66
N PRO A 24 54.01 -68.61 -30.98
CA PRO A 24 52.75 -68.86 -31.66
C PRO A 24 52.66 -67.86 -32.80
N SER A 25 52.64 -68.36 -34.03
CA SER A 25 52.38 -67.54 -35.20
C SER A 25 50.87 -67.43 -35.24
N PRO A 26 50.29 -66.23 -34.99
CA PRO A 26 48.83 -66.07 -34.98
C PRO A 26 48.24 -66.49 -36.32
N THR A 27 48.99 -66.29 -37.41
CA THR A 27 48.60 -66.71 -38.76
C THR A 27 48.49 -68.23 -38.92
N ARG A 28 49.29 -69.04 -38.22
CA ARG A 28 49.19 -70.52 -38.26
C ARG A 28 48.02 -71.04 -37.42
N GLU A 29 47.80 -70.50 -36.23
CA GLU A 29 46.72 -70.95 -35.35
C GLU A 29 45.34 -70.52 -35.86
N CYS A 30 45.23 -69.32 -36.45
CA CYS A 30 43.97 -68.86 -37.03
C CYS A 30 43.62 -69.58 -38.34
N ALA A 31 44.59 -70.12 -39.09
CA ALA A 31 44.34 -70.88 -40.32
C ALA A 31 43.61 -72.22 -40.08
N ILE A 32 43.60 -72.72 -38.83
CA ILE A 32 42.85 -73.92 -38.42
C ILE A 32 41.34 -73.70 -38.58
N CYS A 33 40.85 -72.48 -38.32
CA CYS A 33 39.43 -72.13 -38.43
C CYS A 33 39.12 -71.22 -39.63
N HIS A 34 40.10 -70.47 -40.15
CA HIS A 34 39.95 -69.66 -41.36
C HIS A 34 40.57 -70.35 -42.58
N PHE A 35 39.92 -71.41 -43.06
CA PHE A 35 40.39 -72.24 -44.18
C PHE A 35 40.69 -71.47 -45.47
N ARG A 36 40.09 -70.28 -45.69
CA ARG A 36 40.45 -69.36 -46.80
C ARG A 36 41.91 -68.90 -46.75
N TRP A 37 42.58 -69.00 -45.60
CA TRP A 37 43.99 -68.65 -45.42
C TRP A 37 44.93 -69.84 -45.66
N MET A 38 44.38 -71.02 -46.00
CA MET A 38 45.19 -72.12 -46.54
C MET A 38 45.65 -71.78 -47.95
N GLU A 39 46.83 -72.28 -48.30
CA GLU A 39 47.55 -71.98 -49.54
C GLU A 39 46.69 -72.08 -50.82
N PRO A 40 45.83 -73.12 -51.01
CA PRO A 40 45.00 -73.22 -52.22
C PRO A 40 44.00 -72.07 -52.41
N PHE A 41 43.51 -71.49 -51.31
CA PHE A 41 42.52 -70.42 -51.35
C PHE A 41 43.15 -69.02 -51.34
N TYR A 42 44.25 -68.84 -50.61
CA TYR A 42 44.88 -67.52 -50.41
C TYR A 42 45.91 -67.18 -51.50
N TYR A 43 46.79 -68.12 -51.85
CA TYR A 43 47.83 -67.91 -52.86
C TYR A 43 47.39 -68.37 -54.24
N GLU A 44 46.74 -69.54 -54.33
CA GLU A 44 46.36 -70.13 -55.61
C GLU A 44 44.96 -69.68 -56.09
N HIS A 45 44.20 -68.96 -55.24
CA HIS A 45 42.87 -68.44 -55.54
C HIS A 45 41.92 -69.45 -56.19
N ARG A 46 41.91 -70.70 -55.71
CA ARG A 46 41.05 -71.78 -56.22
C ARG A 46 40.35 -72.55 -55.08
N GLY A 47 39.27 -73.24 -55.41
CA GLY A 47 38.55 -74.11 -54.47
C GLY A 47 39.27 -75.45 -54.29
N THR A 48 38.84 -76.23 -53.30
CA THR A 48 39.24 -77.64 -53.13
C THR A 48 38.03 -78.56 -53.41
N PRO A 49 38.24 -79.87 -53.60
CA PRO A 49 37.13 -80.83 -53.73
C PRO A 49 36.17 -80.84 -52.53
N LEU A 50 36.63 -80.41 -51.35
CA LEU A 50 35.84 -80.38 -50.12
C LEU A 50 35.10 -79.04 -49.91
N HIS A 51 35.55 -77.94 -50.55
CA HIS A 51 34.91 -76.64 -50.39
C HIS A 51 35.20 -75.69 -51.58
N PRO A 52 34.18 -75.03 -52.18
CA PRO A 52 34.39 -74.08 -53.27
C PRO A 52 35.21 -72.85 -52.82
N LEU A 53 35.83 -72.15 -53.78
CA LEU A 53 36.55 -70.90 -53.52
C LEU A 53 35.60 -69.89 -52.88
N GLN A 54 35.87 -69.52 -51.65
CA GLN A 54 35.08 -68.52 -50.95
C GLN A 54 35.47 -67.13 -51.46
N VAL A 55 34.69 -66.57 -52.39
CA VAL A 55 34.93 -65.26 -53.01
C VAL A 55 34.67 -64.10 -52.04
N GLU A 56 33.68 -64.23 -51.17
CA GLU A 56 33.27 -63.17 -50.25
C GLU A 56 34.19 -63.05 -49.02
N LYS A 57 34.44 -61.81 -48.58
CA LYS A 57 35.26 -61.49 -47.40
C LYS A 57 34.38 -61.47 -46.14
N VAL A 58 34.18 -62.64 -45.52
CA VAL A 58 33.31 -62.81 -44.33
C VAL A 58 34.03 -62.71 -42.98
N ALA A 59 35.37 -62.52 -42.98
CA ALA A 59 36.20 -62.52 -41.76
C ALA A 59 35.87 -61.41 -40.73
N GLY A 60 35.04 -60.43 -41.09
CA GLY A 60 34.57 -59.36 -40.21
C GLY A 60 33.06 -59.33 -40.00
N ASP A 61 32.34 -60.34 -40.49
CA ASP A 61 30.89 -60.46 -40.33
C ASP A 61 30.55 -60.83 -38.89
N GLU A 62 29.39 -60.37 -38.42
CA GLU A 62 28.87 -60.63 -37.09
C GLU A 62 28.77 -62.14 -36.79
N MET A 63 28.35 -62.96 -37.76
CA MET A 63 28.23 -64.41 -37.57
C MET A 63 29.58 -65.10 -37.42
N MET A 64 30.62 -64.60 -38.10
CA MET A 64 31.99 -65.10 -37.96
C MET A 64 32.59 -64.71 -36.60
N CYS A 65 32.27 -63.51 -36.09
CA CYS A 65 32.63 -63.16 -34.72
C CYS A 65 31.84 -64.01 -33.70
N PHE A 66 30.55 -64.26 -33.96
CA PHE A 66 29.71 -65.06 -33.08
C PHE A 66 30.22 -66.50 -32.96
N SER A 67 30.73 -67.13 -34.02
CA SER A 67 31.23 -68.51 -33.94
C SER A 67 32.41 -68.69 -32.97
N CYS A 68 33.14 -67.63 -32.64
CA CYS A 68 34.20 -67.67 -31.61
C CYS A 68 33.69 -67.23 -30.23
N HIS A 69 32.53 -66.57 -30.17
CA HIS A 69 31.92 -66.03 -28.96
C HIS A 69 30.57 -66.71 -28.63
N ASP A 70 30.32 -67.88 -29.20
CA ASP A 70 29.06 -68.64 -29.10
C ASP A 70 28.84 -69.28 -27.72
N GLY A 71 29.84 -69.16 -26.85
CA GLY A 71 29.87 -69.68 -25.49
C GLY A 71 30.70 -70.95 -25.31
N SER A 72 31.33 -71.47 -26.36
CA SER A 72 32.10 -72.72 -26.30
C SER A 72 33.43 -72.61 -25.52
N ASN A 73 34.07 -71.43 -25.51
CA ASN A 73 35.30 -71.18 -24.75
C ASN A 73 35.05 -70.33 -23.49
N GLU A 74 34.38 -69.19 -23.67
CA GLU A 74 33.90 -68.31 -22.58
C GLU A 74 32.58 -67.68 -23.04
N ASP A 75 31.55 -67.74 -22.19
CA ASP A 75 30.24 -67.18 -22.54
C ASP A 75 30.23 -65.65 -22.43
N SER A 76 30.63 -65.02 -23.52
CA SER A 76 30.64 -63.57 -23.70
C SER A 76 29.37 -63.06 -24.40
N ARG A 77 28.41 -63.93 -24.73
CA ARG A 77 27.17 -63.58 -25.45
C ARG A 77 26.36 -62.55 -24.70
N VAL A 78 26.29 -62.67 -23.38
CA VAL A 78 25.58 -61.70 -22.52
C VAL A 78 26.14 -60.29 -22.69
N LYS A 79 27.47 -60.15 -22.76
CA LYS A 79 28.16 -58.86 -22.86
C LYS A 79 28.11 -58.31 -24.28
N VAL A 80 28.33 -59.15 -25.29
CA VAL A 80 28.56 -58.70 -26.67
C VAL A 80 27.29 -58.71 -27.54
N TRP A 81 26.30 -59.58 -27.26
CA TRP A 81 25.06 -59.68 -28.06
C TRP A 81 23.76 -59.40 -27.30
N LEU A 82 23.61 -59.87 -26.05
CA LEU A 82 22.32 -59.76 -25.34
C LEU A 82 22.10 -58.42 -24.64
N ARG A 83 23.15 -57.82 -24.08
CA ARG A 83 23.10 -56.47 -23.47
C ARG A 83 23.34 -55.38 -24.50
N ASP A 84 23.17 -54.13 -24.07
CA ASP A 84 23.39 -53.02 -24.98
C ASP A 84 24.86 -52.91 -25.41
N ARG A 85 25.05 -52.55 -26.67
CA ARG A 85 26.35 -52.53 -27.35
C ARG A 85 26.42 -51.39 -28.35
N HIS A 86 27.63 -51.00 -28.71
CA HIS A 86 27.87 -50.13 -29.85
C HIS A 86 27.27 -50.79 -31.10
N LYS A 87 26.37 -50.09 -31.79
CA LYS A 87 25.60 -50.69 -32.88
C LYS A 87 26.51 -50.92 -34.09
N VAL A 88 26.39 -52.11 -34.67
CA VAL A 88 27.03 -52.55 -35.92
C VAL A 88 25.97 -52.73 -37.01
N ASN A 89 26.40 -52.94 -38.25
CA ASN A 89 25.55 -53.01 -39.45
C ASN A 89 24.73 -51.74 -39.71
N ILE A 90 25.26 -50.59 -39.26
CA ILE A 90 24.66 -49.27 -39.49
C ILE A 90 25.67 -48.33 -40.14
N LYS A 91 25.19 -47.43 -41.00
CA LYS A 91 26.03 -46.36 -41.55
C LYS A 91 26.38 -45.35 -40.44
N PRO A 92 27.64 -44.91 -40.32
CA PRO A 92 28.01 -43.86 -39.36
C PRO A 92 27.17 -42.59 -39.60
N SER A 93 26.71 -41.96 -38.53
CA SER A 93 26.02 -40.65 -38.63
C SER A 93 27.00 -39.53 -38.98
N ASP A 94 26.49 -38.42 -39.50
CA ASP A 94 27.19 -37.14 -39.71
C ASP A 94 27.81 -36.51 -38.43
N LYS A 95 27.46 -37.04 -37.24
CA LYS A 95 27.96 -36.58 -35.94
C LYS A 95 29.28 -37.20 -35.50
N VAL A 96 29.73 -38.26 -36.17
CA VAL A 96 31.00 -38.94 -35.90
C VAL A 96 31.92 -38.85 -37.12
N ARG A 97 33.22 -38.89 -36.89
CA ARG A 97 34.22 -38.91 -37.97
C ARG A 97 34.91 -40.26 -37.91
N ILE A 98 34.82 -41.10 -38.95
CA ILE A 98 35.53 -42.39 -38.94
C ILE A 98 36.89 -42.24 -39.63
N PRO A 99 38.03 -42.24 -38.91
CA PRO A 99 39.34 -42.24 -39.56
C PRO A 99 39.60 -43.53 -40.34
N LYS A 100 40.47 -43.44 -41.36
CA LYS A 100 40.80 -44.56 -42.27
C LYS A 100 41.28 -45.84 -41.57
N ILE A 101 41.86 -45.72 -40.38
CA ILE A 101 42.32 -46.87 -39.57
C ILE A 101 41.18 -47.77 -39.08
N PHE A 102 39.94 -47.24 -39.07
CA PHE A 102 38.73 -48.00 -38.74
C PHE A 102 37.94 -48.25 -40.02
N PRO A 103 38.16 -49.41 -40.68
CA PRO A 103 37.51 -49.70 -41.95
C PRO A 103 36.02 -49.90 -41.77
N LEU A 104 35.25 -49.42 -42.74
CA LEU A 104 33.83 -49.73 -42.88
C LEU A 104 33.68 -50.94 -43.80
N SER A 105 32.52 -51.59 -43.74
CA SER A 105 32.14 -52.59 -44.74
C SER A 105 32.09 -51.98 -46.15
N PRO A 106 32.03 -52.81 -47.22
CA PRO A 106 31.92 -52.31 -48.60
C PRO A 106 30.74 -51.37 -48.85
N ASP A 107 29.63 -51.56 -48.12
CA ASP A 107 28.44 -50.71 -48.17
C ASP A 107 28.49 -49.50 -47.19
N GLY A 108 29.65 -49.26 -46.56
CA GLY A 108 29.93 -48.10 -45.72
C GLY A 108 29.35 -48.18 -44.31
N LYS A 109 29.11 -49.39 -43.77
CA LYS A 109 28.58 -49.60 -42.41
C LYS A 109 29.70 -49.89 -41.41
N ILE A 110 29.43 -49.55 -40.14
CA ILE A 110 30.25 -49.97 -39.00
C ILE A 110 30.01 -51.46 -38.77
N VAL A 111 31.06 -52.25 -38.69
CA VAL A 111 31.03 -53.70 -38.44
C VAL A 111 31.99 -54.05 -37.29
N CYS A 112 31.98 -55.29 -36.82
CA CYS A 112 32.86 -55.72 -35.73
C CYS A 112 34.33 -55.41 -36.04
N CYS A 113 34.76 -55.68 -37.28
CA CYS A 113 36.11 -55.41 -37.74
C CYS A 113 36.43 -53.92 -37.97
N THR A 114 35.48 -53.00 -37.74
CA THR A 114 35.77 -51.56 -37.70
C THR A 114 36.62 -51.21 -36.47
N CYS A 115 36.29 -51.79 -35.31
CA CYS A 115 37.04 -51.58 -34.07
C CYS A 115 38.04 -52.72 -33.81
N HIS A 116 37.66 -53.94 -34.20
CA HIS A 116 38.44 -55.14 -33.95
C HIS A 116 39.34 -55.54 -35.12
N SER A 117 40.44 -56.22 -34.81
CA SER A 117 41.33 -56.86 -35.76
C SER A 117 41.78 -58.19 -35.19
N ALA A 118 41.61 -59.27 -35.96
CA ALA A 118 42.16 -60.59 -35.62
C ALA A 118 43.70 -60.59 -35.54
N HIS A 119 44.35 -59.54 -36.07
CA HIS A 119 45.78 -59.37 -36.06
C HIS A 119 46.16 -58.33 -34.98
N GLY A 120 47.11 -58.69 -34.10
CA GLY A 120 47.56 -57.85 -32.99
C GLY A 120 48.11 -56.49 -33.43
N VAL A 121 48.03 -55.49 -32.54
CA VAL A 121 48.57 -54.15 -32.77
C VAL A 121 50.10 -54.19 -32.63
N PRO A 122 50.89 -53.63 -33.57
CA PRO A 122 52.37 -53.71 -33.51
C PRO A 122 53.04 -53.08 -32.28
N THR A 123 52.30 -52.31 -31.48
CA THR A 123 52.84 -51.42 -30.44
C THR A 123 52.70 -51.94 -29.00
N ASP A 124 52.05 -53.08 -28.77
CA ASP A 124 51.90 -53.67 -27.44
C ASP A 124 52.09 -55.20 -27.52
N THR A 125 53.16 -55.70 -26.91
CA THR A 125 53.59 -57.11 -26.98
C THR A 125 53.08 -57.96 -25.80
N SER A 126 52.22 -57.42 -24.94
CA SER A 126 51.67 -58.15 -23.78
C SER A 126 50.50 -59.05 -24.17
N ILE A 127 50.63 -60.38 -23.97
CA ILE A 127 49.59 -61.40 -24.25
C ILE A 127 48.23 -61.05 -23.59
N GLU A 128 48.27 -60.45 -22.41
CA GLU A 128 47.09 -60.02 -21.64
C GLU A 128 46.28 -58.88 -22.32
N ARG A 129 46.84 -58.22 -23.35
CA ARG A 129 46.22 -57.11 -24.09
C ARG A 129 46.10 -57.33 -25.60
N VAL A 130 46.52 -58.47 -26.15
CA VAL A 130 46.39 -58.80 -27.59
C VAL A 130 44.94 -59.15 -27.98
N ILE A 131 43.94 -58.76 -27.19
CA ILE A 131 42.53 -59.03 -27.48
C ILE A 131 42.03 -58.03 -28.53
N PHE A 132 42.35 -58.37 -29.78
CA PHE A 132 41.76 -57.99 -31.06
C PHE A 132 41.25 -56.55 -31.25
N LEU A 133 41.83 -55.51 -30.66
CA LEU A 133 41.52 -54.11 -31.02
C LEU A 133 42.49 -53.61 -32.10
N ARG A 134 42.03 -52.74 -33.00
CA ARG A 134 42.89 -52.17 -34.08
C ARG A 134 43.97 -51.23 -33.59
N ILE A 135 43.73 -50.58 -32.46
CA ILE A 135 44.69 -49.71 -31.78
C ILE A 135 44.58 -49.93 -30.27
N SER A 136 45.63 -49.59 -29.54
CA SER A 136 45.55 -49.51 -28.08
C SER A 136 44.48 -48.50 -27.68
N ASN A 137 43.49 -48.92 -26.89
CA ASN A 137 42.45 -48.03 -26.37
C ASN A 137 42.85 -47.36 -25.03
N LYS A 138 44.14 -47.06 -24.86
CA LYS A 138 44.65 -46.39 -23.67
C LYS A 138 43.92 -45.06 -23.45
N ASP A 139 43.32 -44.89 -22.27
CA ASP A 139 42.52 -43.70 -21.90
C ASP A 139 41.42 -43.35 -22.92
N SER A 140 40.77 -44.37 -23.50
CA SER A 140 39.66 -44.23 -24.47
C SER A 140 40.01 -43.53 -25.80
N ILE A 141 41.29 -43.48 -26.19
CA ILE A 141 41.73 -42.81 -27.44
C ILE A 141 41.00 -43.33 -28.69
N MET A 142 40.61 -44.61 -28.74
CA MET A 142 39.86 -45.18 -29.85
C MET A 142 38.46 -44.55 -29.97
N CYS A 143 37.80 -44.32 -28.84
CA CYS A 143 36.51 -43.64 -28.80
C CYS A 143 36.65 -42.18 -29.28
N GLU A 144 37.71 -41.50 -28.86
CA GLU A 144 37.97 -40.09 -29.16
C GLU A 144 38.22 -39.80 -30.64
N LEU A 145 38.87 -40.72 -31.35
CA LEU A 145 39.12 -40.62 -32.78
C LEU A 145 37.83 -40.58 -33.61
N CYS A 146 36.78 -41.26 -33.13
CA CYS A 146 35.47 -41.29 -33.78
C CYS A 146 34.50 -40.22 -33.25
N HIS A 147 34.48 -40.05 -31.93
CA HIS A 147 33.61 -39.12 -31.20
C HIS A 147 34.29 -37.77 -30.95
N VAL A 148 34.94 -37.20 -31.98
CA VAL A 148 35.73 -35.96 -31.89
C VAL A 148 34.92 -34.75 -31.36
N ARG A 149 33.60 -34.73 -31.57
CA ARG A 149 32.73 -33.66 -31.07
C ARG A 149 32.56 -33.69 -29.54
N GLN A 150 32.81 -34.82 -28.90
CA GLN A 150 32.68 -35.08 -27.47
C GLN A 150 33.99 -34.78 -26.72
N THR A 151 35.12 -34.70 -27.42
CA THR A 151 36.46 -34.45 -26.85
C THR A 151 36.80 -32.97 -26.70
N LYS A 152 35.98 -32.07 -27.27
CA LYS A 152 36.23 -30.62 -27.21
C LYS A 152 36.15 -30.09 -25.77
N LYS A 153 37.21 -29.43 -25.31
CA LYS A 153 37.38 -28.91 -23.93
C LYS A 153 36.35 -27.85 -23.49
N ASP A 154 35.71 -27.18 -24.45
CA ASP A 154 34.74 -26.11 -24.22
C ASP A 154 33.34 -26.62 -23.83
N ARG A 155 33.03 -27.90 -24.09
CA ARG A 155 31.74 -28.55 -23.83
C ARG A 155 31.59 -29.11 -22.41
N ASN A 156 30.37 -29.57 -22.13
CA ASN A 156 29.90 -30.06 -20.81
C ASN A 156 30.35 -31.51 -20.49
N HIS A 157 31.20 -32.10 -21.34
CA HIS A 157 31.66 -33.47 -21.21
C HIS A 157 32.94 -33.53 -20.35
N PRO A 158 32.99 -34.31 -19.26
CA PRO A 158 34.10 -34.29 -18.31
C PRO A 158 35.28 -35.19 -18.73
N MET A 159 35.75 -35.11 -19.98
CA MET A 159 36.93 -35.89 -20.42
C MET A 159 38.22 -35.33 -19.83
N HIS A 160 39.10 -36.23 -19.36
CA HIS A 160 40.43 -35.92 -18.80
C HIS A 160 40.38 -34.89 -17.67
N LYS A 161 39.29 -34.93 -16.89
CA LYS A 161 39.02 -34.05 -15.74
C LYS A 161 38.62 -34.89 -14.54
N GLY A 162 38.84 -34.35 -13.35
CA GLY A 162 38.40 -34.93 -12.08
C GLY A 162 39.38 -34.66 -10.95
N ASP A 163 38.84 -34.37 -9.77
CA ASP A 163 39.65 -34.05 -8.57
C ASP A 163 39.75 -35.25 -7.61
N ARG A 164 38.97 -36.31 -7.87
CA ARG A 164 38.84 -37.50 -7.02
C ARG A 164 38.89 -38.77 -7.88
N PRO A 165 39.39 -39.89 -7.34
CA PRO A 165 39.33 -41.19 -8.02
C PRO A 165 37.90 -41.61 -8.34
N ILE A 166 37.73 -42.41 -9.40
CA ILE A 166 36.44 -43.01 -9.75
C ILE A 166 35.98 -43.93 -8.59
N PRO A 167 34.73 -43.81 -8.11
CA PRO A 167 34.21 -44.63 -7.04
C PRO A 167 34.27 -46.12 -7.34
N LYS A 168 34.60 -46.93 -6.33
CA LYS A 168 34.67 -48.40 -6.44
C LYS A 168 33.40 -49.02 -7.05
N LYS A 169 32.23 -48.49 -6.70
CA LYS A 169 30.94 -48.93 -7.24
C LYS A 169 30.85 -48.83 -8.77
N LEU A 170 31.48 -47.84 -9.39
CA LEU A 170 31.52 -47.74 -10.85
C LEU A 170 32.50 -48.76 -11.45
N VAL A 171 33.65 -48.98 -10.80
CA VAL A 171 34.63 -50.00 -11.22
C VAL A 171 34.00 -51.41 -11.16
N GLU A 172 33.29 -51.73 -10.08
CA GLU A 172 32.53 -52.97 -9.93
C GLU A 172 31.41 -53.12 -10.99
N ALA A 173 30.88 -52.00 -11.50
CA ALA A 173 29.91 -51.98 -12.60
C ALA A 173 30.56 -52.03 -14.00
N GLY A 174 31.89 -52.11 -14.08
CA GLY A 174 32.65 -52.22 -15.34
C GLY A 174 33.27 -50.92 -15.86
N ALA A 175 33.40 -49.87 -15.02
CA ALA A 175 34.17 -48.67 -15.38
C ALA A 175 35.66 -48.98 -15.53
N VAL A 176 36.27 -48.43 -16.58
CA VAL A 176 37.73 -48.46 -16.76
C VAL A 176 38.36 -47.21 -16.15
N LEU A 177 39.44 -47.43 -15.40
CA LEU A 177 40.25 -46.37 -14.82
C LEU A 177 41.25 -45.85 -15.84
N SER A 178 41.46 -44.53 -15.84
CA SER A 178 42.54 -43.96 -16.62
C SER A 178 43.90 -44.45 -16.12
N VAL A 179 44.76 -44.83 -17.07
CA VAL A 179 46.11 -45.30 -16.78
C VAL A 179 47.13 -44.16 -16.70
N THR A 180 46.80 -42.97 -17.21
CA THR A 180 47.64 -41.77 -17.05
C THR A 180 47.38 -41.04 -15.75
N ASN A 181 46.12 -40.99 -15.29
CA ASN A 181 45.79 -40.40 -14.00
C ASN A 181 44.51 -41.05 -13.41
N PRO A 182 44.57 -41.70 -12.25
CA PRO A 182 43.42 -42.39 -11.66
C PRO A 182 42.23 -41.46 -11.30
N LYS A 183 42.42 -40.14 -11.32
CA LYS A 183 41.37 -39.14 -11.12
C LYS A 183 40.69 -38.69 -12.41
N HIS A 184 41.26 -38.99 -13.57
CA HIS A 184 40.68 -38.62 -14.85
C HIS A 184 39.47 -39.47 -15.18
N ILE A 185 38.39 -38.81 -15.58
CA ILE A 185 37.25 -39.44 -16.21
C ILE A 185 37.56 -39.61 -17.71
N ILE A 186 37.47 -40.84 -18.20
CA ILE A 186 37.59 -41.21 -19.62
C ILE A 186 36.24 -41.71 -20.16
N CYS A 187 36.12 -42.00 -21.46
CA CYS A 187 34.85 -42.46 -22.04
C CYS A 187 34.37 -43.74 -21.33
N GLU A 188 35.30 -44.67 -21.10
CA GLU A 188 35.04 -45.95 -20.45
C GLU A 188 34.80 -45.86 -18.93
N SER A 189 34.89 -44.67 -18.35
CA SER A 189 34.49 -44.44 -16.95
C SER A 189 32.96 -44.36 -16.79
N CYS A 190 32.22 -44.14 -17.88
CA CYS A 190 30.75 -44.06 -17.86
C CYS A 190 30.10 -44.90 -18.97
N HIS A 191 30.79 -45.05 -20.09
CA HIS A 191 30.34 -45.84 -21.23
C HIS A 191 31.04 -47.19 -21.30
N THR A 192 30.44 -48.12 -22.03
CA THR A 192 31.10 -49.36 -22.43
C THR A 192 30.73 -49.66 -23.88
N ALA A 193 31.68 -50.19 -24.65
CA ALA A 193 31.39 -50.63 -26.01
C ALA A 193 30.39 -51.80 -26.00
N HIS A 194 30.53 -52.73 -25.04
CA HIS A 194 29.73 -53.95 -24.91
C HIS A 194 29.26 -54.13 -23.46
N GLY A 195 28.05 -54.63 -23.24
CA GLY A 195 27.55 -54.98 -21.92
C GLY A 195 26.86 -53.85 -21.18
N GLY A 196 26.50 -52.77 -21.88
CA GLY A 196 25.82 -51.62 -21.30
C GLY A 196 24.43 -51.99 -20.76
N THR A 197 24.02 -51.30 -19.70
CA THR A 197 22.70 -51.48 -19.07
C THR A 197 21.63 -50.64 -19.76
N GLU A 198 22.01 -49.49 -20.31
CA GLU A 198 21.14 -48.58 -21.05
C GLU A 198 22.01 -47.68 -21.94
N LYS A 199 21.78 -47.62 -23.26
CA LYS A 199 22.47 -46.70 -24.20
C LYS A 199 24.00 -46.68 -24.05
N ASN A 200 24.59 -47.87 -23.91
CA ASN A 200 26.02 -48.09 -23.69
C ASN A 200 26.56 -47.47 -22.40
N PHE A 201 25.74 -47.18 -21.40
CA PHE A 201 26.20 -46.80 -20.07
C PHE A 201 26.42 -48.02 -19.17
N ILE A 202 27.45 -47.95 -18.32
CA ILE A 202 27.75 -49.00 -17.33
C ILE A 202 26.67 -49.10 -16.24
N LEU A 203 26.01 -47.98 -15.93
CA LEU A 203 24.85 -47.90 -15.04
C LEU A 203 23.73 -47.10 -15.71
N PRO A 204 22.45 -47.40 -15.41
CA PRO A 204 21.33 -46.69 -16.01
C PRO A 204 21.32 -45.21 -15.63
N ILE A 205 20.94 -44.38 -16.59
CA ILE A 205 20.68 -42.94 -16.38
C ILE A 205 19.19 -42.69 -16.14
N SER A 206 18.33 -43.63 -16.54
CA SER A 206 16.86 -43.57 -16.40
C SER A 206 16.35 -43.60 -14.94
N ASP A 207 17.20 -43.94 -13.98
CA ASP A 207 16.94 -43.86 -12.53
C ASP A 207 18.06 -43.10 -11.77
N SER A 208 18.88 -42.33 -12.50
CA SER A 208 20.02 -41.57 -11.97
C SER A 208 21.11 -42.40 -11.29
N SER A 209 21.14 -43.73 -11.43
CA SER A 209 22.14 -44.60 -10.79
C SER A 209 23.57 -44.23 -11.15
N LEU A 210 23.84 -43.91 -12.43
CA LEU A 210 25.16 -43.49 -12.88
C LEU A 210 25.63 -42.20 -12.17
N CYS A 211 24.76 -41.19 -12.12
CA CYS A 211 25.09 -39.90 -11.51
C CYS A 211 25.28 -40.03 -9.99
N SER A 212 24.40 -40.78 -9.32
CA SER A 212 24.43 -40.97 -7.87
C SER A 212 25.60 -41.83 -7.40
N ALA A 213 26.24 -42.61 -8.29
CA ALA A 213 27.45 -43.37 -7.96
C ALA A 213 28.66 -42.46 -7.70
N CYS A 214 28.76 -41.32 -8.39
CA CYS A 214 29.81 -40.31 -8.17
C CYS A 214 29.39 -39.14 -7.28
N HIS A 215 28.11 -38.77 -7.33
CA HIS A 215 27.56 -37.59 -6.64
C HIS A 215 26.61 -37.99 -5.51
N GLU A 216 26.99 -39.00 -4.73
CA GLU A 216 26.15 -39.55 -3.65
C GLU A 216 25.76 -38.47 -2.63
N GLU A 217 26.64 -37.49 -2.37
CA GLU A 217 26.39 -36.36 -1.48
C GLU A 217 25.32 -35.39 -1.99
N LYS A 218 24.96 -35.45 -3.28
CA LYS A 218 23.83 -34.71 -3.85
C LYS A 218 22.51 -35.44 -3.64
N TYR A 219 22.56 -36.75 -3.35
CA TYR A 219 21.40 -37.65 -3.31
C TYR A 219 21.07 -38.20 -1.89
N ARG A 220 22.01 -38.81 -1.17
CA ARG A 220 21.77 -39.51 0.12
C ARG A 220 22.10 -38.70 1.38
N GLU A 221 21.39 -38.96 2.47
CA GLU A 221 21.76 -38.57 3.86
C GLU A 221 22.81 -39.53 4.42
N THR A 222 23.68 -39.01 5.28
CA THR A 222 24.60 -39.82 6.10
C THR A 222 24.10 -39.99 7.55
N GLU A 223 22.85 -39.66 7.88
CA GLU A 223 22.30 -39.91 9.23
C GLU A 223 20.82 -40.36 9.22
N PRO A 224 20.38 -41.25 10.13
CA PRO A 224 19.16 -42.05 9.96
C PRO A 224 18.01 -41.67 10.93
N GLN A 225 17.70 -40.38 11.15
CA GLN A 225 16.79 -39.98 12.24
C GLN A 225 15.69 -38.94 11.93
N ARG A 226 15.32 -38.65 10.67
CA ARG A 226 14.01 -38.03 10.29
C ARG A 226 13.88 -37.94 8.76
N PRO A 227 12.69 -38.14 8.15
CA PRO A 227 12.52 -38.09 6.70
C PRO A 227 12.50 -36.64 6.19
N ARG A 228 13.62 -35.92 6.30
CA ARG A 228 13.80 -34.62 5.64
C ARG A 228 14.43 -34.87 4.27
N ARG A 229 13.58 -35.19 3.27
CA ARG A 229 13.99 -35.28 1.86
C ARG A 229 14.84 -34.06 1.51
N LYS A 230 16.05 -34.22 0.95
CA LYS A 230 16.70 -33.12 0.23
C LYS A 230 15.69 -32.54 -0.76
N ASN A 231 15.70 -31.24 -0.98
CA ASN A 231 14.85 -30.53 -1.94
C ASN A 231 15.21 -30.85 -3.41
N HIS A 232 15.76 -32.03 -3.67
CA HIS A 232 16.16 -32.48 -4.99
C HIS A 232 15.00 -33.30 -5.58
N PRO A 233 14.31 -32.81 -6.63
CA PRO A 233 13.05 -33.39 -7.09
C PRO A 233 13.27 -34.63 -7.96
N LEU A 234 14.03 -35.61 -7.51
CA LEU A 234 14.22 -36.87 -8.23
C LEU A 234 13.01 -37.79 -8.03
N PHE A 235 12.71 -38.59 -9.04
CA PHE A 235 11.62 -39.59 -9.06
C PHE A 235 10.21 -38.99 -8.97
N VAL A 236 10.07 -37.67 -9.06
CA VAL A 236 8.77 -36.99 -9.16
C VAL A 236 8.25 -37.13 -10.60
N LYS A 237 7.00 -37.56 -10.77
CA LYS A 237 6.37 -37.70 -12.10
C LYS A 237 6.13 -36.33 -12.73
N PHE A 238 6.40 -36.17 -14.02
CA PHE A 238 5.99 -34.98 -14.78
C PHE A 238 4.46 -34.87 -14.81
N HIS A 239 3.92 -33.66 -14.74
CA HIS A 239 2.49 -33.40 -14.96
C HIS A 239 2.23 -33.24 -16.47
N GLU A 240 1.09 -33.74 -16.96
CA GLU A 240 0.82 -34.08 -18.38
C GLU A 240 0.80 -32.94 -19.43
N LYS A 241 1.31 -31.73 -19.15
CA LYS A 241 1.35 -30.63 -20.13
C LYS A 241 2.70 -29.92 -20.11
N HIS A 242 3.68 -30.46 -20.84
CA HIS A 242 4.94 -29.77 -21.11
C HIS A 242 5.08 -29.50 -22.62
N GLY A 243 4.74 -28.29 -23.04
CA GLY A 243 4.99 -27.77 -24.37
C GLY A 243 6.46 -27.34 -24.54
N ALA A 244 7.33 -28.31 -24.87
CA ALA A 244 8.75 -28.21 -25.31
C ALA A 244 9.81 -27.69 -24.30
N PRO A 245 11.09 -28.14 -24.37
CA PRO A 245 11.75 -29.15 -25.21
C PRO A 245 11.72 -30.56 -24.58
N LYS A 246 12.12 -31.61 -25.33
CA LYS A 246 12.24 -33.00 -24.84
C LYS A 246 13.27 -33.12 -23.70
N LEU A 247 12.87 -32.80 -22.46
CA LEU A 247 13.66 -33.14 -21.27
C LEU A 247 13.80 -34.66 -21.19
N PHE A 248 14.96 -35.12 -20.70
CA PHE A 248 15.10 -36.54 -20.41
C PHE A 248 14.15 -36.90 -19.27
N ALA A 249 13.29 -37.89 -19.49
CA ALA A 249 12.44 -38.46 -18.47
C ALA A 249 12.93 -39.87 -18.13
N GLY A 250 13.02 -40.16 -16.84
CA GLY A 250 13.34 -41.48 -16.34
C GLY A 250 12.18 -42.47 -16.50
N LYS A 251 12.33 -43.64 -15.89
CA LYS A 251 11.27 -44.65 -15.85
C LYS A 251 9.97 -44.04 -15.30
N LYS A 252 8.84 -44.41 -15.91
CA LYS A 252 7.49 -43.91 -15.59
C LYS A 252 7.30 -42.39 -15.73
N GLY A 253 8.12 -41.71 -16.53
CA GLY A 253 7.99 -40.28 -16.77
C GLY A 253 8.39 -39.43 -15.57
N THR A 254 9.47 -39.81 -14.89
CA THR A 254 9.94 -39.13 -13.67
C THR A 254 11.13 -38.21 -13.93
N VAL A 255 11.28 -37.19 -13.10
CA VAL A 255 12.44 -36.28 -13.08
C VAL A 255 13.67 -37.03 -12.58
N GLN A 256 14.77 -36.90 -13.33
CA GLN A 256 16.07 -37.52 -13.09
C GLN A 256 17.16 -36.44 -13.07
N CYS A 257 18.38 -36.81 -12.65
CA CYS A 257 19.53 -35.91 -12.72
C CYS A 257 19.72 -35.36 -14.14
N SER A 258 19.54 -36.22 -15.14
CA SER A 258 19.63 -35.91 -16.56
C SER A 258 18.46 -35.08 -17.12
N SER A 259 17.38 -34.90 -16.35
CA SER A 259 16.29 -33.97 -16.71
C SER A 259 16.75 -32.52 -16.62
N CYS A 260 17.56 -32.19 -15.61
CA CYS A 260 18.10 -30.84 -15.41
C CYS A 260 19.55 -30.73 -15.88
N HIS A 261 20.32 -31.82 -15.88
CA HIS A 261 21.74 -31.84 -16.24
C HIS A 261 22.01 -32.56 -17.55
N LYS A 262 22.87 -31.99 -18.41
CA LYS A 262 23.26 -32.57 -19.70
C LYS A 262 24.78 -32.54 -19.88
N ALA A 263 25.40 -33.72 -19.77
CA ALA A 263 26.84 -33.90 -19.98
C ALA A 263 27.24 -33.73 -21.45
N HIS A 264 26.36 -34.08 -22.41
CA HIS A 264 26.63 -33.98 -23.85
C HIS A 264 25.80 -32.86 -24.48
N GLN A 265 26.27 -31.62 -24.43
CA GLN A 265 25.59 -30.47 -25.05
C GLN A 265 26.54 -29.70 -26.00
N PRO A 266 26.15 -29.49 -27.27
CA PRO A 266 26.97 -28.77 -28.25
C PRO A 266 27.13 -27.28 -27.92
N ASP A 267 26.04 -26.67 -27.43
CA ASP A 267 25.88 -25.24 -27.16
C ASP A 267 25.49 -25.07 -25.68
N ALA A 268 26.48 -25.16 -24.81
CA ALA A 268 26.26 -24.99 -23.38
C ALA A 268 25.72 -23.57 -23.11
N PRO A 269 24.66 -23.41 -22.31
CA PRO A 269 24.25 -22.09 -21.86
C PRO A 269 25.45 -21.44 -21.16
N GLN A 270 25.65 -20.13 -21.42
CA GLN A 270 26.87 -19.39 -21.10
C GLN A 270 27.40 -19.65 -19.66
N LYS A 271 28.73 -19.49 -19.47
CA LYS A 271 29.39 -19.59 -18.15
C LYS A 271 28.57 -18.84 -17.07
N PRO A 272 28.42 -19.39 -15.85
CA PRO A 272 29.20 -20.51 -15.29
C PRO A 272 28.53 -21.90 -15.34
N PHE A 273 27.30 -22.04 -15.85
CA PHE A 273 26.48 -23.25 -15.65
C PHE A 273 26.54 -24.26 -16.81
N LYS A 274 27.75 -24.74 -17.10
CA LYS A 274 28.10 -25.74 -18.13
C LYS A 274 27.54 -27.16 -17.88
N LEU A 275 26.44 -27.35 -17.19
CA LEU A 275 25.85 -28.69 -17.08
C LEU A 275 24.33 -28.63 -17.16
N LEU A 276 23.70 -27.47 -17.21
CA LEU A 276 22.26 -27.38 -17.18
C LEU A 276 21.66 -27.57 -18.57
N ALA A 277 20.55 -28.30 -18.65
CA ALA A 277 19.80 -28.54 -19.88
C ALA A 277 19.20 -27.26 -20.49
N ALA A 278 19.06 -26.21 -19.67
CA ALA A 278 18.64 -24.87 -20.09
C ALA A 278 19.27 -23.80 -19.16
N PRO A 279 19.30 -22.52 -19.60
CA PRO A 279 19.74 -21.42 -18.75
C PRO A 279 18.96 -21.34 -17.44
N ILE A 280 19.65 -20.96 -16.37
CA ILE A 280 19.04 -20.78 -15.04
C ILE A 280 18.57 -19.32 -14.82
N PHE A 281 19.12 -18.39 -15.60
CA PHE A 281 18.69 -16.99 -15.60
C PHE A 281 17.28 -16.87 -16.18
N ASP A 282 16.55 -15.88 -15.69
CA ASP A 282 15.11 -15.69 -15.93
C ASP A 282 14.25 -16.92 -15.60
N SER A 283 14.79 -17.78 -14.72
CA SER A 283 14.19 -19.02 -14.24
C SER A 283 13.84 -19.99 -15.37
N GLN A 284 14.46 -19.86 -16.55
CA GLN A 284 14.10 -20.63 -17.75
C GLN A 284 14.12 -22.13 -17.50
N LEU A 285 15.12 -22.65 -16.80
CA LEU A 285 15.19 -24.07 -16.41
C LEU A 285 13.94 -24.55 -15.66
N CYS A 286 13.43 -23.76 -14.71
CA CYS A 286 12.25 -24.10 -13.92
C CYS A 286 10.97 -23.99 -14.76
N LEU A 287 10.91 -23.01 -15.66
CA LEU A 287 9.75 -22.71 -16.49
C LEU A 287 9.50 -23.74 -17.60
N ILE A 288 10.44 -24.63 -17.89
CA ILE A 288 10.21 -25.76 -18.81
C ILE A 288 9.08 -26.65 -18.28
N CYS A 289 9.06 -26.87 -16.96
CA CYS A 289 8.03 -27.70 -16.32
C CYS A 289 6.93 -26.85 -15.67
N HIS A 290 7.27 -25.67 -15.17
CA HIS A 290 6.36 -24.75 -14.46
C HIS A 290 5.98 -23.54 -15.31
N ASN A 291 5.56 -23.77 -16.56
CA ASN A 291 5.29 -22.71 -17.52
C ASN A 291 4.21 -21.73 -17.04
N GLU A 292 3.23 -22.22 -16.27
CA GLU A 292 2.14 -21.47 -15.65
C GLU A 292 2.63 -20.48 -14.59
N LYS A 293 3.88 -20.63 -14.13
CA LYS A 293 4.54 -19.73 -13.17
C LYS A 293 5.42 -18.68 -13.85
N GLY A 294 5.52 -18.69 -15.19
CA GLY A 294 6.47 -17.88 -15.97
C GLY A 294 5.98 -16.50 -16.38
N THR A 295 4.67 -16.31 -16.41
CA THR A 295 4.04 -14.98 -16.44
C THR A 295 4.14 -14.37 -15.04
N PRO A 296 4.40 -13.05 -14.93
CA PRO A 296 4.19 -12.35 -13.67
C PRO A 296 2.69 -12.44 -13.35
N VAL A 297 2.27 -13.52 -12.69
CA VAL A 297 0.98 -13.55 -12.02
C VAL A 297 1.01 -12.35 -11.07
N LYS A 298 -0.08 -11.57 -10.99
CA LYS A 298 -0.17 -10.29 -10.27
C LYS A 298 0.50 -10.29 -8.87
N ASN A 299 0.67 -11.47 -8.27
CA ASN A 299 1.21 -11.69 -6.93
C ASN A 299 2.37 -12.70 -6.85
N HIS A 300 3.16 -12.93 -7.90
CA HIS A 300 4.36 -13.78 -7.81
C HIS A 300 5.63 -13.01 -8.23
N PRO A 301 6.57 -12.71 -7.31
CA PRO A 301 7.63 -11.73 -7.54
C PRO A 301 8.87 -12.33 -8.25
N VAL A 302 8.69 -12.97 -9.40
CA VAL A 302 9.80 -13.42 -10.27
C VAL A 302 10.06 -12.41 -11.37
N LYS A 303 11.32 -12.28 -11.80
CA LYS A 303 11.79 -11.32 -12.82
C LYS A 303 11.64 -9.84 -12.42
N ILE A 304 11.35 -9.56 -11.16
CA ILE A 304 11.34 -8.20 -10.60
C ILE A 304 12.75 -7.86 -10.10
N THR A 305 13.21 -6.64 -10.36
CA THR A 305 14.50 -6.15 -9.84
C THR A 305 14.36 -5.83 -8.36
N PHE A 306 15.21 -6.40 -7.51
CA PHE A 306 15.21 -6.14 -6.07
C PHE A 306 16.64 -5.91 -5.56
N LYS A 307 16.86 -4.78 -4.88
CA LYS A 307 18.14 -4.51 -4.23
C LYS A 307 18.16 -5.20 -2.86
N LEU A 308 18.91 -6.28 -2.75
CA LEU A 308 19.13 -6.96 -1.47
C LEU A 308 19.81 -6.02 -0.46
N PRO A 309 19.43 -6.05 0.83
CA PRO A 309 20.16 -5.34 1.87
C PRO A 309 21.62 -5.82 1.96
N GLU A 310 22.59 -4.91 2.09
CA GLU A 310 24.02 -5.23 2.15
C GLU A 310 24.40 -6.23 3.26
N LYS A 311 23.62 -6.25 4.35
CA LYS A 311 23.81 -7.13 5.52
C LYS A 311 22.85 -8.31 5.55
N SER A 312 22.40 -8.80 4.39
CA SER A 312 21.53 -9.97 4.35
C SER A 312 22.23 -11.19 4.96
N ARG A 313 21.55 -11.87 5.89
CA ARG A 313 22.10 -13.07 6.56
C ARG A 313 22.09 -14.30 5.65
N LEU A 314 21.27 -14.28 4.62
CA LEU A 314 21.14 -15.35 3.63
C LEU A 314 21.84 -14.95 2.33
N LYS A 315 22.57 -15.90 1.75
CA LYS A 315 23.13 -15.74 0.40
C LYS A 315 22.09 -16.21 -0.60
N PHE A 316 21.51 -15.27 -1.33
CA PHE A 316 20.50 -15.54 -2.34
C PHE A 316 21.12 -15.72 -3.72
N PHE A 317 20.56 -16.63 -4.50
CA PHE A 317 20.77 -16.63 -5.95
C PHE A 317 19.94 -15.49 -6.55
N VAL A 318 20.59 -14.58 -7.28
CA VAL A 318 19.94 -13.47 -7.98
C VAL A 318 20.34 -13.48 -9.45
N GLY A 319 19.40 -13.13 -10.31
CA GLY A 319 19.64 -13.04 -11.74
C GLY A 319 20.40 -11.76 -12.12
N PRO A 320 20.66 -11.56 -13.42
CA PRO A 320 21.28 -10.35 -13.93
C PRO A 320 20.55 -9.10 -13.45
N LYS A 321 21.29 -8.03 -13.15
CA LYS A 321 20.77 -6.75 -12.61
C LYS A 321 20.05 -6.87 -11.25
N GLY A 322 20.22 -7.96 -10.51
CA GLY A 322 19.58 -8.15 -9.21
C GLY A 322 18.10 -8.58 -9.30
N THR A 323 17.74 -9.31 -10.36
CA THR A 323 16.38 -9.82 -10.54
C THR A 323 16.11 -11.03 -9.65
N LEU A 324 14.91 -11.07 -9.05
CA LEU A 324 14.44 -12.23 -8.29
C LEU A 324 14.14 -13.41 -9.23
N GLN A 325 14.60 -14.59 -8.84
CA GLN A 325 14.50 -15.83 -9.60
C GLN A 325 13.82 -16.90 -8.74
N CYS A 326 13.32 -17.98 -9.34
CA CYS A 326 12.75 -19.11 -8.56
C CYS A 326 13.75 -19.61 -7.50
N LEU A 327 15.03 -19.67 -7.87
CA LEU A 327 16.10 -20.11 -6.97
C LEU A 327 16.54 -19.07 -5.93
N THR A 328 16.00 -17.85 -5.98
CA THR A 328 16.14 -16.89 -4.88
C THR A 328 15.42 -17.41 -3.64
N CYS A 329 14.22 -17.98 -3.81
CA CYS A 329 13.41 -18.46 -2.69
C CYS A 329 13.47 -19.99 -2.53
N HIS A 330 13.68 -20.75 -3.61
CA HIS A 330 13.73 -22.20 -3.60
C HIS A 330 15.15 -22.75 -3.76
N GLY A 331 15.52 -23.75 -2.97
CA GLY A 331 16.85 -24.37 -3.02
C GLY A 331 16.76 -25.85 -3.38
N ILE A 332 17.37 -26.27 -4.49
CA ILE A 332 17.24 -27.63 -5.05
C ILE A 332 18.35 -28.62 -4.67
N HIS A 333 19.49 -28.14 -4.16
CA HIS A 333 20.64 -28.97 -3.77
C HIS A 333 21.05 -28.78 -2.30
N GLN A 334 20.08 -28.46 -1.44
CA GLN A 334 20.38 -28.09 -0.06
C GLN A 334 20.49 -29.29 0.87
N LYS A 335 21.45 -29.21 1.81
CA LYS A 335 21.63 -30.19 2.88
C LYS A 335 20.48 -30.17 3.89
N LYS A 336 19.96 -28.97 4.20
CA LYS A 336 18.81 -28.76 5.07
C LYS A 336 17.58 -28.47 4.21
N SER A 337 16.55 -29.31 4.32
CA SER A 337 15.27 -29.07 3.67
C SER A 337 14.36 -28.24 4.56
N PHE A 338 13.74 -27.23 3.96
CA PHE A 338 12.65 -26.46 4.52
C PHE A 338 11.37 -26.76 3.73
N PRO A 339 10.18 -26.57 4.33
CA PRO A 339 8.91 -26.81 3.64
C PRO A 339 8.88 -26.18 2.24
N LYS A 340 8.27 -26.87 1.27
CA LYS A 340 8.12 -26.39 -0.12
C LYS A 340 9.46 -26.04 -0.80
N SER A 341 10.54 -26.69 -0.40
CA SER A 341 11.88 -26.50 -0.93
C SER A 341 12.45 -25.08 -0.76
N LEU A 342 12.05 -24.35 0.28
CA LEU A 342 12.57 -23.00 0.53
C LEU A 342 14.06 -23.01 0.90
N VAL A 343 14.76 -21.90 0.65
CA VAL A 343 16.18 -21.72 1.03
C VAL A 343 16.39 -21.45 2.53
N ALA A 344 15.31 -21.10 3.25
CA ALA A 344 15.26 -20.85 4.68
C ALA A 344 13.81 -20.97 5.18
N GLU A 345 13.61 -20.98 6.50
CA GLU A 345 12.27 -20.81 7.10
C GLU A 345 11.66 -19.45 6.73
N TYR A 346 10.32 -19.33 6.75
CA TYR A 346 9.58 -18.13 6.32
C TYR A 346 10.09 -16.84 6.96
N ASN A 347 10.24 -16.81 8.29
CA ASN A 347 10.65 -15.62 9.03
C ASN A 347 12.08 -15.15 8.66
N PRO A 348 13.13 -16.00 8.73
CA PRO A 348 14.46 -15.66 8.22
C PRO A 348 14.50 -15.27 6.74
N LEU A 349 13.69 -15.90 5.89
CA LEU A 349 13.60 -15.60 4.47
C LEU A 349 13.09 -14.18 4.24
N CYS A 350 11.93 -13.84 4.81
CA CYS A 350 11.30 -12.53 4.66
C CYS A 350 12.14 -11.42 5.32
N SER A 351 12.65 -11.62 6.53
CA SER A 351 13.45 -10.62 7.26
C SER A 351 14.78 -10.28 6.59
N SER A 352 15.34 -11.21 5.80
CA SER A 352 16.56 -10.99 5.02
C SER A 352 16.39 -10.00 3.86
N CYS A 353 15.15 -9.81 3.40
CA CYS A 353 14.79 -8.83 2.36
C CYS A 353 14.03 -7.61 2.94
N HIS A 354 13.17 -7.83 3.93
CA HIS A 354 12.28 -6.82 4.53
C HIS A 354 12.52 -6.62 6.04
N PRO A 355 13.75 -6.26 6.49
CA PRO A 355 14.08 -6.18 7.92
C PRO A 355 13.25 -5.13 8.67
N LYS A 356 12.82 -4.06 7.98
CA LYS A 356 11.97 -3.00 8.56
C LYS A 356 10.51 -3.45 8.76
N ALA A 357 10.00 -4.34 7.92
CA ALA A 357 8.62 -4.83 8.04
C ALA A 357 8.45 -5.76 9.26
N PHE A 358 9.54 -6.37 9.71
CA PHE A 358 9.59 -7.24 10.89
C PHE A 358 9.36 -6.54 12.23
N LEU A 359 9.24 -5.21 12.24
CA LEU A 359 8.87 -4.44 13.43
C LEU A 359 7.41 -4.69 13.88
N VAL A 360 6.60 -5.36 13.05
CA VAL A 360 5.25 -5.84 13.41
C VAL A 360 5.27 -6.94 14.49
N GLU A 361 6.41 -7.60 14.72
CA GLU A 361 6.54 -8.59 15.79
C GLU A 361 6.21 -7.98 17.16
N LYS A 362 5.50 -8.73 18.00
CA LYS A 362 5.03 -8.31 19.34
C LYS A 362 4.08 -7.10 19.35
N THR A 363 3.43 -6.81 18.23
CA THR A 363 2.33 -5.83 18.14
C THR A 363 0.98 -6.54 18.14
N GLU A 364 -0.13 -5.80 18.14
CA GLU A 364 -1.49 -6.37 18.01
C GLU A 364 -1.72 -7.10 16.67
N HIS A 365 -0.93 -6.77 15.63
CA HIS A 365 -0.93 -7.47 14.34
C HIS A 365 -0.04 -8.72 14.32
N ASP A 366 0.63 -9.07 15.43
CA ASP A 366 1.30 -10.36 15.57
C ASP A 366 0.27 -11.46 15.85
N LEU A 367 -0.37 -11.96 14.79
CA LEU A 367 -1.45 -12.95 14.92
C LEU A 367 -0.99 -14.29 15.52
N ARG A 368 0.33 -14.54 15.65
CA ARG A 368 0.84 -15.68 16.44
C ARG A 368 0.44 -15.57 17.92
N VAL A 369 0.15 -14.35 18.38
CA VAL A 369 -0.22 -14.03 19.77
C VAL A 369 -1.70 -13.71 19.86
N THR A 370 -2.23 -12.87 18.97
CA THR A 370 -3.60 -12.36 19.07
C THR A 370 -4.65 -13.28 18.45
N ALA A 371 -4.29 -14.12 17.47
CA ALA A 371 -5.19 -15.07 16.81
C ALA A 371 -4.42 -16.31 16.28
N PRO A 372 -3.84 -17.15 17.16
CA PRO A 372 -2.89 -18.21 16.76
C PRO A 372 -3.51 -19.33 15.90
N GLU A 373 -4.83 -19.53 16.01
CA GLU A 373 -5.57 -20.56 15.28
C GLU A 373 -6.16 -20.05 13.95
N GLU A 374 -5.95 -18.76 13.65
CA GLU A 374 -6.40 -18.16 12.40
C GLU A 374 -5.63 -18.74 11.21
N LYS A 375 -6.34 -18.94 10.11
CA LYS A 375 -5.77 -19.48 8.86
C LYS A 375 -5.76 -18.43 7.77
N ASN A 376 -4.73 -18.47 6.94
CA ASN A 376 -4.68 -17.65 5.73
C ASN A 376 -5.51 -18.28 4.59
N ILE A 377 -5.55 -17.61 3.43
CA ILE A 377 -6.29 -18.06 2.23
C ILE A 377 -5.83 -19.43 1.69
N LEU A 378 -4.63 -19.88 2.06
CA LEU A 378 -4.09 -21.20 1.70
C LEU A 378 -4.44 -22.28 2.74
N GLY A 379 -5.18 -21.94 3.80
CA GLY A 379 -5.50 -22.83 4.90
C GLY A 379 -4.33 -23.08 5.87
N GLU A 380 -3.23 -22.33 5.73
CA GLU A 380 -2.08 -22.44 6.64
C GLU A 380 -2.35 -21.67 7.93
N ASP A 381 -2.08 -22.29 9.07
CA ASP A 381 -2.12 -21.63 10.37
C ASP A 381 -0.90 -20.71 10.57
N VAL A 382 -1.00 -19.79 11.55
CA VAL A 382 0.07 -18.81 11.80
C VAL A 382 1.36 -19.47 12.31
N LYS A 383 1.26 -20.62 13.00
CA LYS A 383 2.41 -21.36 13.54
C LYS A 383 3.29 -21.92 12.41
N THR A 384 2.67 -22.38 11.32
CA THR A 384 3.34 -22.97 10.16
C THR A 384 3.80 -21.93 9.15
N GLY A 385 3.00 -20.91 8.87
CA GLY A 385 3.34 -19.87 7.89
C GLY A 385 4.24 -18.74 8.42
N GLY A 386 4.37 -18.60 9.75
CA GLY A 386 5.18 -17.56 10.38
C GLY A 386 4.51 -16.17 10.40
N LEU A 387 5.24 -15.15 10.86
CA LEU A 387 4.72 -13.82 11.23
C LEU A 387 4.01 -13.10 10.07
N CYS A 388 4.52 -13.25 8.85
CA CYS A 388 4.01 -12.50 7.69
C CYS A 388 2.86 -13.24 6.98
N SER A 389 2.77 -14.56 7.11
CA SER A 389 1.82 -15.40 6.37
C SER A 389 0.33 -15.08 6.54
N PRO A 390 -0.15 -14.52 7.67
CA PRO A 390 -1.56 -14.19 7.81
C PRO A 390 -2.00 -13.01 6.94
N CYS A 391 -1.03 -12.21 6.50
CA CYS A 391 -1.26 -11.01 5.68
C CYS A 391 -0.68 -11.16 4.27
N HIS A 392 0.43 -11.90 4.12
CA HIS A 392 1.18 -12.01 2.87
C HIS A 392 1.47 -13.47 2.48
N VAL A 393 1.00 -13.89 1.29
CA VAL A 393 1.33 -15.19 0.69
C VAL A 393 1.96 -15.02 -0.71
N PRO A 394 3.16 -15.57 -0.97
CA PRO A 394 3.85 -15.38 -2.26
C PRO A 394 3.23 -16.10 -3.48
N HIS A 395 2.25 -16.97 -3.25
CA HIS A 395 1.57 -17.77 -4.26
C HIS A 395 0.07 -17.75 -4.00
N ASN A 396 -0.73 -17.65 -5.06
CA ASN A 396 -2.20 -17.62 -5.02
C ASN A 396 -2.78 -16.57 -4.05
N ALA A 397 -2.06 -15.47 -3.81
CA ALA A 397 -2.57 -14.30 -3.09
C ALA A 397 -3.72 -13.65 -3.86
N THR A 398 -4.62 -13.00 -3.12
CA THR A 398 -5.73 -12.21 -3.63
C THR A 398 -5.31 -10.75 -3.76
N GLY A 399 -5.82 -10.01 -4.75
CA GLY A 399 -5.59 -8.55 -4.84
C GLY A 399 -4.10 -8.14 -4.88
N PRO A 400 -3.75 -6.88 -4.51
CA PRO A 400 -2.37 -6.40 -4.48
C PRO A 400 -1.60 -6.82 -3.21
N TYR A 401 -0.29 -6.49 -3.15
CA TYR A 401 0.57 -6.68 -1.97
C TYR A 401 0.65 -8.11 -1.42
N LEU A 402 0.44 -9.12 -2.27
CA LEU A 402 0.46 -10.52 -1.86
C LEU A 402 -0.60 -10.85 -0.80
N TRP A 403 -1.76 -10.19 -0.79
CA TRP A 403 -2.73 -10.31 0.30
C TRP A 403 -3.19 -11.75 0.53
N ALA A 404 -3.20 -12.15 1.80
CA ALA A 404 -3.42 -13.53 2.22
C ALA A 404 -4.83 -13.83 2.74
N ARG A 405 -5.80 -12.95 2.48
CA ARG A 405 -7.20 -13.12 2.91
C ARG A 405 -8.15 -12.98 1.73
N LYS A 406 -9.38 -13.49 1.86
CA LYS A 406 -10.39 -13.35 0.83
C LYS A 406 -10.69 -11.86 0.56
N LEU A 407 -10.79 -11.48 -0.71
CA LEU A 407 -11.17 -10.13 -1.15
C LEU A 407 -12.35 -10.24 -2.10
N ASP A 408 -13.51 -9.78 -1.64
CA ASP A 408 -14.76 -9.82 -2.41
C ASP A 408 -15.05 -8.44 -3.05
N VAL A 409 -14.04 -7.89 -3.74
CA VAL A 409 -14.14 -6.59 -4.43
C VAL A 409 -13.59 -6.69 -5.85
N LYS A 410 -14.23 -5.97 -6.79
CA LYS A 410 -13.81 -5.94 -8.21
C LYS A 410 -12.44 -5.27 -8.39
N GLU A 411 -12.20 -4.21 -7.62
CA GLU A 411 -10.93 -3.49 -7.54
C GLU A 411 -10.62 -3.26 -6.06
N ALA A 412 -9.40 -3.64 -5.63
CA ALA A 412 -9.01 -3.60 -4.22
C ALA A 412 -8.09 -2.41 -3.94
N TYR A 413 -8.50 -1.54 -3.01
CA TYR A 413 -7.70 -0.45 -2.47
C TYR A 413 -7.07 -0.85 -1.13
N PRO A 414 -6.00 -0.15 -0.66
CA PRO A 414 -5.34 -0.48 0.60
C PRO A 414 -6.27 -0.59 1.81
N SER A 415 -7.26 0.29 1.95
CA SER A 415 -8.24 0.21 3.04
C SER A 415 -9.12 -1.04 2.98
N ASP A 416 -9.44 -1.55 1.79
CA ASP A 416 -10.24 -2.78 1.65
C ASP A 416 -9.52 -3.98 2.25
N LEU A 417 -8.18 -4.00 2.17
CA LEU A 417 -7.35 -5.03 2.78
C LEU A 417 -7.53 -5.04 4.30
N CYS A 418 -7.44 -3.87 4.93
CA CYS A 418 -7.65 -3.71 6.38
C CYS A 418 -9.05 -4.19 6.80
N LEU A 419 -10.07 -3.86 6.01
CA LEU A 419 -11.46 -4.22 6.29
C LEU A 419 -11.75 -5.72 6.14
N THR A 420 -10.87 -6.52 5.53
CA THR A 420 -10.99 -8.00 5.58
C THR A 420 -10.81 -8.56 6.99
N CYS A 421 -10.18 -7.81 7.90
CA CYS A 421 -10.04 -8.16 9.32
C CYS A 421 -10.91 -7.29 10.23
N HIS A 422 -10.98 -5.99 9.93
CA HIS A 422 -11.65 -4.97 10.73
C HIS A 422 -13.12 -4.81 10.33
N ASN A 423 -13.89 -5.88 10.48
CA ASN A 423 -15.34 -5.88 10.29
C ASN A 423 -16.02 -6.73 11.37
N LYS A 424 -17.35 -6.61 11.47
CA LYS A 424 -18.14 -7.22 12.55
C LYS A 424 -18.02 -8.76 12.61
N GLU A 425 -17.71 -9.42 11.51
CA GLU A 425 -17.69 -10.89 11.38
C GLU A 425 -16.27 -11.47 11.32
N ALA A 426 -15.23 -10.64 11.31
CA ALA A 426 -13.84 -11.05 11.15
C ALA A 426 -13.04 -11.00 12.46
N ILE A 427 -11.77 -11.42 12.40
CA ILE A 427 -10.89 -11.59 13.56
C ILE A 427 -10.67 -10.33 14.40
N ALA A 428 -10.81 -9.13 13.82
CA ALA A 428 -10.63 -7.86 14.52
C ALA A 428 -11.97 -7.17 14.78
N SER A 429 -13.06 -7.92 14.96
CA SER A 429 -14.41 -7.41 15.23
C SER A 429 -14.52 -6.53 16.48
N LYS A 430 -13.57 -6.64 17.42
CA LYS A 430 -13.49 -5.78 18.61
C LYS A 430 -12.82 -4.43 18.34
N LYS A 431 -12.27 -4.21 17.13
CA LYS A 431 -11.50 -3.02 16.73
C LYS A 431 -12.05 -2.46 15.42
N LEU A 432 -13.23 -1.86 15.48
CA LEU A 432 -13.90 -1.28 14.31
C LEU A 432 -13.65 0.23 14.24
N VAL A 433 -13.76 0.78 13.03
CA VAL A 433 -13.61 2.22 12.78
C VAL A 433 -14.88 3.04 13.07
N GLY A 434 -16.02 2.36 13.21
CA GLY A 434 -17.33 2.99 13.41
C GLY A 434 -17.96 3.50 12.10
N GLU A 435 -19.20 3.97 12.19
CA GLU A 435 -19.91 4.60 11.06
C GLU A 435 -19.40 6.03 10.83
N GLU A 436 -19.36 6.83 11.90
CA GLU A 436 -18.76 8.16 11.89
C GLU A 436 -17.25 8.06 12.06
N THR A 437 -16.54 8.06 10.93
CA THR A 437 -15.09 7.93 10.88
C THR A 437 -14.45 8.88 9.87
N HIS A 438 -13.16 9.18 10.07
CA HIS A 438 -12.39 10.03 9.18
C HIS A 438 -12.47 9.48 7.76
N PRO A 439 -12.83 10.32 6.78
CA PRO A 439 -13.08 9.82 5.44
C PRO A 439 -11.80 9.29 4.78
N ILE A 440 -12.00 8.25 3.97
CA ILE A 440 -11.00 7.58 3.13
C ILE A 440 -11.55 7.46 1.70
N LYS A 441 -10.73 7.00 0.75
CA LYS A 441 -11.06 6.95 -0.69
C LYS A 441 -11.43 8.33 -1.26
N ILE A 442 -10.86 9.40 -0.68
CA ILE A 442 -11.01 10.78 -1.15
C ILE A 442 -9.77 11.18 -1.94
N VAL A 443 -9.99 11.75 -3.13
CA VAL A 443 -8.91 12.31 -3.96
C VAL A 443 -8.44 13.64 -3.37
N MET A 444 -7.17 13.71 -3.01
CA MET A 444 -6.55 14.90 -2.45
C MET A 444 -6.06 15.82 -3.56
N LYS A 445 -6.52 17.08 -3.57
CA LYS A 445 -6.07 18.09 -4.55
C LYS A 445 -4.63 18.53 -4.31
N ASN A 446 -4.26 18.75 -3.05
CA ASN A 446 -2.93 19.22 -2.62
C ASN A 446 -2.38 18.29 -1.52
N PRO A 447 -1.96 17.06 -1.88
CA PRO A 447 -1.47 16.10 -0.90
C PRO A 447 -0.11 16.55 -0.33
N PRO A 448 0.09 16.50 1.00
CA PRO A 448 1.39 16.76 1.61
C PRO A 448 2.42 15.70 1.21
N LYS A 449 3.68 16.11 1.01
CA LYS A 449 4.75 15.23 0.47
C LYS A 449 5.28 14.19 1.47
N ASP A 450 5.00 14.37 2.74
CA ASP A 450 5.56 13.62 3.87
C ASP A 450 4.60 12.55 4.43
N LEU A 451 3.45 12.34 3.78
CA LEU A 451 2.57 11.20 3.99
C LEU A 451 2.39 10.42 2.68
N PRO A 452 2.24 9.08 2.74
CA PRO A 452 2.03 8.28 1.55
C PRO A 452 0.56 8.29 1.13
N PHE A 453 0.29 8.72 -0.10
CA PHE A 453 -1.03 8.62 -0.73
C PHE A 453 -1.03 7.47 -1.73
N TYR A 454 -2.19 6.81 -1.87
CA TYR A 454 -2.34 5.73 -2.84
C TYR A 454 -2.60 6.31 -4.23
N LYS A 455 -1.86 5.86 -5.24
CA LYS A 455 -1.99 6.40 -6.60
C LYS A 455 -2.99 5.60 -7.42
N VAL A 456 -4.00 6.28 -7.95
CA VAL A 456 -5.00 5.69 -8.85
C VAL A 456 -4.91 6.36 -10.23
N GLY A 457 -4.68 5.56 -11.28
CA GLY A 457 -4.56 6.03 -12.67
C GLY A 457 -3.50 7.11 -12.87
N ASP A 458 -3.79 8.10 -13.73
CA ASP A 458 -2.90 9.21 -14.09
C ASP A 458 -2.78 10.27 -12.97
N LYS A 459 -2.09 9.91 -11.88
CA LYS A 459 -1.61 10.81 -10.79
C LYS A 459 -2.67 11.34 -9.80
N LYS A 460 -3.80 10.65 -9.59
CA LYS A 460 -4.69 11.01 -8.47
C LYS A 460 -4.16 10.40 -7.18
N ASP A 461 -3.86 11.24 -6.18
CA ASP A 461 -3.43 10.84 -4.85
C ASP A 461 -4.66 10.64 -3.94
N LEU A 462 -4.91 9.40 -3.57
CA LEU A 462 -6.06 8.96 -2.78
C LEU A 462 -5.67 8.82 -1.31
N LEU A 463 -6.50 9.38 -0.42
CA LEU A 463 -6.37 9.23 1.03
C LEU A 463 -6.88 7.85 1.46
N GLU A 464 -6.02 7.03 2.06
CA GLU A 464 -6.32 5.66 2.51
C GLU A 464 -5.93 5.47 3.98
N CYS A 465 -6.38 4.37 4.62
CA CYS A 465 -5.96 4.03 5.99
C CYS A 465 -4.43 3.99 6.12
N SER A 466 -3.75 3.49 5.08
CA SER A 466 -2.29 3.41 5.02
C SER A 466 -1.59 4.78 4.93
N THR A 467 -2.32 5.87 4.68
CA THR A 467 -1.77 7.23 4.72
C THR A 467 -1.44 7.66 6.14
N CYS A 468 -2.31 7.33 7.11
CA CYS A 468 -2.10 7.65 8.52
C CYS A 468 -1.41 6.50 9.26
N HIS A 469 -1.75 5.25 8.93
CA HIS A 469 -1.22 4.06 9.57
C HIS A 469 -0.12 3.38 8.75
N ASN A 470 0.85 2.81 9.46
CA ASN A 470 1.85 1.91 8.96
C ASN A 470 1.70 0.57 9.72
N PRO A 471 1.05 -0.45 9.14
CA PRO A 471 0.76 -1.70 9.84
C PRO A 471 2.02 -2.47 10.29
N HIS A 472 3.21 -2.07 9.80
CA HIS A 472 4.48 -2.67 10.16
C HIS A 472 5.22 -1.96 11.29
N GLN A 473 4.73 -0.84 11.80
CA GLN A 473 5.45 -0.01 12.76
C GLN A 473 4.53 0.45 13.88
N TRP A 474 4.71 -0.08 15.08
CA TRP A 474 3.86 0.24 16.24
C TRP A 474 3.81 1.72 16.62
N ALA A 475 4.96 2.40 16.60
CA ALA A 475 5.07 3.80 16.99
C ALA A 475 5.94 4.60 16.01
N PRO A 476 5.56 5.85 15.65
CA PRO A 476 6.26 6.70 14.69
C PRO A 476 7.71 6.99 15.06
N ASN A 477 7.97 7.20 16.37
CA ASN A 477 9.26 7.67 16.86
C ASN A 477 10.19 6.52 17.34
N LYS A 478 9.77 5.25 17.21
CA LYS A 478 10.54 4.10 17.68
C LYS A 478 10.63 3.02 16.61
N LYS A 479 11.84 2.81 16.06
CA LYS A 479 12.15 1.70 15.15
C LYS A 479 12.43 0.40 15.91
N LYS A 480 11.51 0.01 16.79
CA LYS A 480 11.60 -1.18 17.63
C LYS A 480 10.33 -2.02 17.45
N LYS A 481 10.45 -3.31 17.79
CA LYS A 481 9.31 -4.25 17.85
C LYS A 481 8.28 -3.75 18.88
N GLY A 482 7.06 -4.28 18.81
CA GLY A 482 5.99 -3.91 19.73
C GLY A 482 6.34 -4.16 21.20
N PRO A 483 5.58 -3.55 22.13
CA PRO A 483 5.84 -3.58 23.57
C PRO A 483 5.69 -4.98 24.18
N GLY A 484 5.16 -5.96 23.45
CA GLY A 484 4.72 -7.25 24.00
C GLY A 484 3.20 -7.29 24.13
N LYS A 485 2.68 -8.42 24.64
CA LYS A 485 1.26 -8.83 24.76
C LYS A 485 0.23 -7.70 24.52
N ASN A 486 -0.55 -7.84 23.44
CA ASN A 486 -1.82 -7.17 23.12
C ASN A 486 -2.11 -5.87 23.88
N THR A 487 -1.18 -4.91 23.79
CA THR A 487 -1.28 -3.64 24.51
C THR A 487 -2.06 -2.67 23.64
N GLU A 488 -3.10 -2.06 24.21
CA GLU A 488 -3.90 -1.05 23.51
C GLU A 488 -3.03 0.12 23.04
N GLY A 489 -3.30 0.59 21.84
CA GLY A 489 -2.61 1.73 21.29
C GLY A 489 -3.08 3.08 21.86
N THR A 490 -2.28 4.12 21.66
CA THR A 490 -2.55 5.52 22.05
C THR A 490 -2.30 6.43 20.84
N PRO A 491 -2.57 7.75 20.91
CA PRO A 491 -2.23 8.69 19.84
C PRO A 491 -0.73 8.85 19.56
N LEU A 492 0.12 8.18 20.34
CA LEU A 492 1.57 8.11 20.13
C LEU A 492 2.01 6.74 19.60
N THR A 493 1.11 5.77 19.49
CA THR A 493 1.33 4.41 19.00
C THR A 493 0.29 4.04 17.94
N SER A 494 -0.47 2.94 18.09
CA SER A 494 -1.56 2.53 17.18
C SER A 494 -1.17 2.47 15.71
N PHE A 495 0.06 2.07 15.42
CA PHE A 495 0.59 1.98 14.08
C PHE A 495 0.68 3.33 13.34
N LEU A 496 0.66 4.47 14.03
CA LEU A 496 0.65 5.77 13.38
C LEU A 496 2.01 6.10 12.70
N ARG A 497 1.94 6.79 11.56
CA ARG A 497 3.13 7.29 10.84
C ARG A 497 3.75 8.53 11.48
N LYS A 498 2.92 9.32 12.17
CA LYS A 498 3.33 10.52 12.90
C LYS A 498 2.52 10.61 14.20
N PRO A 499 3.05 11.24 15.26
CA PRO A 499 2.32 11.43 16.52
C PRO A 499 1.04 12.27 16.33
N ALA A 500 -0.02 11.91 17.05
CA ALA A 500 -1.31 12.61 17.07
C ALA A 500 -1.71 13.16 18.46
N GLY A 501 -0.93 12.89 19.51
CA GLY A 501 -1.21 13.35 20.89
C GLY A 501 -0.89 14.83 21.13
N LEU A 502 -0.26 15.17 22.27
CA LEU A 502 0.02 16.55 22.72
C LEU A 502 0.52 17.51 21.62
N ASN A 503 1.38 17.02 20.73
CA ASN A 503 1.75 17.71 19.50
C ASN A 503 1.15 16.93 18.31
N PRO A 504 0.01 17.38 17.74
CA PRO A 504 -0.73 16.64 16.72
C PRO A 504 -0.11 16.81 15.32
N VAL A 505 1.15 16.39 15.16
CA VAL A 505 1.92 16.53 13.92
C VAL A 505 1.23 15.82 12.76
N LEU A 506 0.60 14.67 13.01
CA LEU A 506 -0.17 13.95 11.99
C LEU A 506 -1.30 14.82 11.43
N CYS A 507 -2.19 15.31 12.29
CA CYS A 507 -3.31 16.14 11.89
C CYS A 507 -2.82 17.45 11.22
N GLY A 508 -1.82 18.09 11.80
CA GLY A 508 -1.21 19.33 11.29
C GLY A 508 -0.59 19.21 9.91
N THR A 509 -0.29 18.00 9.45
CA THR A 509 0.24 17.75 8.09
C THR A 509 -0.80 18.09 7.01
N CYS A 510 -2.09 17.94 7.31
CA CYS A 510 -3.19 18.28 6.39
C CYS A 510 -4.02 19.47 6.89
N HIS A 511 -4.19 19.61 8.21
CA HIS A 511 -5.07 20.58 8.88
C HIS A 511 -4.27 21.67 9.61
N GLN A 512 -3.25 22.24 8.95
CA GLN A 512 -2.35 23.20 9.57
C GLN A 512 -3.07 24.44 10.13
N ASN A 513 -4.10 24.93 9.44
CA ASN A 513 -4.87 26.10 9.87
C ASN A 513 -5.73 25.84 11.12
N GLN A 514 -6.10 24.58 11.37
CA GLN A 514 -6.89 24.18 12.52
C GLN A 514 -6.06 24.19 13.80
N LEU A 515 -4.72 24.11 13.70
CA LEU A 515 -3.80 24.23 14.84
C LEU A 515 -3.75 25.63 15.46
N LEU A 516 -4.38 26.63 14.84
CA LEU A 516 -4.49 27.98 15.39
C LEU A 516 -5.34 28.04 16.68
N VAL A 517 -6.08 26.96 17.00
CA VAL A 517 -6.83 26.78 18.25
C VAL A 517 -5.90 26.63 19.47
N GLU A 518 -4.64 26.25 19.26
CA GLU A 518 -3.66 26.18 20.34
C GLU A 518 -3.56 27.53 21.07
N LYS A 519 -3.45 27.49 22.41
CA LYS A 519 -3.34 28.67 23.28
C LYS A 519 -4.57 29.59 23.28
N THR A 520 -5.72 29.10 22.84
CA THR A 520 -7.03 29.78 22.94
C THR A 520 -7.86 29.19 24.09
N GLU A 521 -9.05 29.75 24.37
CA GLU A 521 -9.96 29.22 25.39
C GLU A 521 -10.48 27.79 25.05
N HIS A 522 -10.46 27.40 23.77
CA HIS A 522 -10.78 26.04 23.33
C HIS A 522 -9.57 25.08 23.38
N ASP A 523 -8.41 25.53 23.84
CA ASP A 523 -7.30 24.63 24.16
C ASP A 523 -7.57 23.96 25.52
N LEU A 524 -8.33 22.86 25.51
CA LEU A 524 -8.73 22.16 26.73
C LEU A 524 -7.56 21.57 27.51
N ARG A 525 -6.35 21.49 26.92
CA ARG A 525 -5.13 21.14 27.67
C ARG A 525 -4.83 22.17 28.76
N VAL A 526 -5.35 23.40 28.61
CA VAL A 526 -5.23 24.50 29.55
C VAL A 526 -6.52 24.69 30.35
N THR A 527 -7.67 24.72 29.69
CA THR A 527 -8.94 25.11 30.33
C THR A 527 -9.67 23.96 31.01
N ALA A 528 -9.44 22.71 30.60
CA ALA A 528 -10.07 21.53 31.17
C ALA A 528 -9.22 20.25 31.01
N PRO A 529 -8.02 20.17 31.62
CA PRO A 529 -7.04 19.11 31.35
C PRO A 529 -7.42 17.71 31.83
N GLU A 530 -8.38 17.59 32.76
CA GLU A 530 -8.87 16.30 33.28
C GLU A 530 -10.06 15.75 32.47
N GLU A 531 -10.55 16.49 31.48
CA GLU A 531 -11.66 16.06 30.65
C GLU A 531 -11.29 14.84 29.81
N LYS A 532 -12.32 14.06 29.47
CA LYS A 532 -12.20 12.89 28.62
C LYS A 532 -13.11 13.02 27.41
N ASN A 533 -12.66 12.49 26.29
CA ASN A 533 -13.50 12.34 25.12
C ASN A 533 -14.41 11.09 25.23
N ILE A 534 -15.23 10.86 24.21
CA ILE A 534 -16.19 9.74 24.14
C ILE A 534 -15.52 8.36 24.17
N LEU A 535 -14.24 8.27 23.80
CA LEU A 535 -13.45 7.04 23.85
C LEU A 535 -12.76 6.84 25.21
N GLY A 536 -13.02 7.72 26.18
CA GLY A 536 -12.44 7.68 27.52
C GLY A 536 -10.99 8.17 27.59
N GLU A 537 -10.46 8.74 26.52
CA GLU A 537 -9.11 9.31 26.48
C GLU A 537 -9.08 10.69 27.13
N ASP A 538 -8.13 10.90 28.04
CA ASP A 538 -7.89 12.19 28.68
C ASP A 538 -7.18 13.20 27.77
N VAL A 539 -7.41 14.49 28.03
CA VAL A 539 -6.83 15.59 27.23
C VAL A 539 -5.29 15.59 27.27
N LYS A 540 -4.66 15.15 28.37
CA LYS A 540 -3.20 15.11 28.51
C LYS A 540 -2.56 14.11 27.56
N THR A 541 -3.26 13.03 27.25
CA THR A 541 -2.80 11.98 26.32
C THR A 541 -3.26 12.27 24.89
N GLY A 542 -4.54 12.61 24.73
CA GLY A 542 -5.20 12.89 23.44
C GLY A 542 -4.71 14.16 22.75
N GLY A 543 -4.21 15.13 23.50
CA GLY A 543 -3.67 16.38 22.96
C GLY A 543 -4.72 17.39 22.53
N LEU A 544 -4.35 18.28 21.62
CA LEU A 544 -5.12 19.49 21.29
C LEU A 544 -6.46 19.20 20.62
N CYS A 545 -6.51 18.20 19.74
CA CYS A 545 -7.68 17.96 18.89
C CYS A 545 -8.63 16.90 19.48
N SER A 546 -8.09 15.91 20.20
CA SER A 546 -8.84 14.76 20.74
C SER A 546 -10.08 15.10 21.58
N PRO A 547 -10.11 16.18 22.38
CA PRO A 547 -11.29 16.51 23.18
C PRO A 547 -12.52 16.90 22.35
N CYS A 548 -12.32 17.30 21.09
CA CYS A 548 -13.38 17.70 20.16
C CYS A 548 -13.51 16.75 18.97
N HIS A 549 -12.40 16.11 18.55
CA HIS A 549 -12.34 15.30 17.34
C HIS A 549 -11.71 13.92 17.59
N VAL A 550 -12.43 12.85 17.28
CA VAL A 550 -11.92 11.46 17.30
C VAL A 550 -12.00 10.83 15.89
N PRO A 551 -10.89 10.34 15.31
CA PRO A 551 -10.90 9.85 13.93
C PRO A 551 -11.79 8.62 13.67
N HIS A 552 -12.11 7.85 14.70
CA HIS A 552 -12.87 6.61 14.61
C HIS A 552 -13.88 6.55 15.73
N ASN A 553 -15.04 5.93 15.47
CA ASN A 553 -16.15 5.80 16.41
C ASN A 553 -16.58 7.16 17.02
N ALA A 554 -16.64 8.20 16.18
CA ALA A 554 -17.22 9.48 16.58
C ALA A 554 -18.75 9.37 16.78
N THR A 555 -19.35 10.37 17.39
CA THR A 555 -20.79 10.40 17.67
C THR A 555 -21.60 11.20 16.67
N GLY A 556 -20.94 11.93 15.76
CA GLY A 556 -21.63 12.80 14.82
C GLY A 556 -20.69 13.54 13.86
N PRO A 557 -21.20 14.56 13.15
CA PRO A 557 -20.48 15.23 12.08
C PRO A 557 -19.19 15.87 12.57
N TYR A 558 -18.25 16.08 11.65
CA TYR A 558 -16.92 16.61 11.94
C TYR A 558 -16.12 15.78 12.96
N LEU A 559 -16.43 14.47 13.06
CA LEU A 559 -15.72 13.54 13.94
C LEU A 559 -15.89 13.88 15.43
N TRP A 560 -17.08 14.37 15.81
CA TRP A 560 -17.31 14.90 17.16
C TRP A 560 -17.01 13.88 18.26
N ALA A 561 -16.29 14.34 19.27
CA ALA A 561 -15.72 13.49 20.32
C ALA A 561 -16.47 13.52 21.64
N ARG A 562 -17.68 14.10 21.68
CA ARG A 562 -18.53 14.14 22.89
C ARG A 562 -19.89 13.54 22.60
N LYS A 563 -20.61 13.16 23.65
CA LYS A 563 -21.96 12.60 23.52
C LYS A 563 -22.89 13.61 22.81
N LEU A 564 -23.67 13.12 21.85
CA LEU A 564 -24.70 13.88 21.15
C LEU A 564 -26.04 13.17 21.36
N ASP A 565 -26.93 13.79 22.12
CA ASP A 565 -28.26 13.27 22.42
C ASP A 565 -29.32 13.88 21.50
N VAL A 566 -29.04 13.90 20.19
CA VAL A 566 -29.94 14.44 19.16
C VAL A 566 -30.06 13.46 18.01
N LYS A 567 -31.26 13.33 17.44
CA LYS A 567 -31.52 12.44 16.30
C LYS A 567 -30.78 12.87 15.03
N GLU A 568 -30.64 14.18 14.85
CA GLU A 568 -29.90 14.80 13.75
C GLU A 568 -29.09 15.96 14.35
N ALA A 569 -27.78 15.96 14.15
CA ALA A 569 -26.86 16.92 14.77
C ALA A 569 -26.47 18.03 13.77
N TYR A 570 -26.70 19.28 14.17
CA TYR A 570 -26.26 20.47 13.45
C TYR A 570 -25.00 21.06 14.11
N PRO A 571 -24.21 21.91 13.41
CA PRO A 571 -22.98 22.48 13.98
C PRO A 571 -23.15 23.15 15.34
N SER A 572 -24.26 23.87 15.59
CA SER A 572 -24.50 24.52 16.88
C SER A 572 -24.77 23.52 18.00
N ASP A 573 -25.35 22.35 17.71
CA ASP A 573 -25.57 21.30 18.72
C ASP A 573 -24.27 20.80 19.31
N LEU A 574 -23.21 20.75 18.49
CA LEU A 574 -21.86 20.39 18.93
C LEU A 574 -21.36 21.37 20.00
N CYS A 575 -21.48 22.67 19.75
CA CYS A 575 -21.09 23.71 20.70
C CYS A 575 -21.87 23.58 22.03
N LEU A 576 -23.17 23.30 21.94
CA LEU A 576 -24.06 23.18 23.09
C LEU A 576 -23.80 21.94 23.95
N THR A 577 -23.04 20.94 23.46
CA THR A 577 -22.56 19.84 24.32
C THR A 577 -21.58 20.31 25.41
N CYS A 578 -20.94 21.47 25.23
CA CYS A 578 -20.04 22.09 26.21
C CYS A 578 -20.64 23.37 26.82
N HIS A 579 -21.32 24.17 25.99
CA HIS A 579 -21.89 25.47 26.37
C HIS A 579 -23.30 25.32 26.93
N ASN A 580 -23.42 24.58 28.04
CA ASN A 580 -24.66 24.42 28.80
C ASN A 580 -24.39 24.46 30.30
N LYS A 581 -25.44 24.59 31.11
CA LYS A 581 -25.36 24.80 32.57
C LYS A 581 -24.62 23.67 33.32
N GLU A 582 -24.60 22.45 32.77
CA GLU A 582 -24.06 21.24 33.43
C GLU A 582 -22.71 20.79 32.85
N ALA A 583 -22.21 21.46 31.81
CA ALA A 583 -21.00 21.05 31.10
C ALA A 583 -19.80 21.99 31.33
N ILE A 584 -18.68 21.67 30.68
CA ILE A 584 -17.37 22.27 30.92
C ILE A 584 -17.29 23.79 30.66
N ALA A 585 -18.19 24.33 29.82
CA ALA A 585 -18.25 25.74 29.49
C ALA A 585 -19.49 26.43 30.11
N SER A 586 -19.96 25.94 31.27
CA SER A 586 -21.13 26.49 31.99
C SER A 586 -21.02 27.96 32.38
N LYS A 587 -19.80 28.52 32.41
CA LYS A 587 -19.54 29.94 32.65
C LYS A 587 -19.65 30.83 31.40
N LYS A 588 -19.86 30.22 30.21
CA LYS A 588 -19.89 30.89 28.91
C LYS A 588 -21.13 30.45 28.13
N LEU A 589 -22.29 30.89 28.59
CA LEU A 589 -23.58 30.56 27.97
C LEU A 589 -24.03 31.68 27.02
N VAL A 590 -24.85 31.31 26.03
CA VAL A 590 -25.45 32.27 25.10
C VAL A 590 -26.69 32.97 25.67
N GLY A 591 -27.26 32.44 26.75
CA GLY A 591 -28.50 32.95 27.37
C GLY A 591 -29.77 32.45 26.66
N GLU A 592 -30.92 32.71 27.27
CA GLU A 592 -32.23 32.45 26.65
C GLU A 592 -32.49 33.44 25.51
N GLU A 593 -32.26 34.73 25.79
CA GLU A 593 -32.34 35.80 24.80
C GLU A 593 -31.01 35.94 24.05
N THR A 594 -30.93 35.28 22.89
CA THR A 594 -29.75 35.25 22.04
C THR A 594 -30.11 35.44 20.57
N HIS A 595 -29.13 35.90 19.79
CA HIS A 595 -29.25 35.97 18.34
C HIS A 595 -29.67 34.61 17.78
N PRO A 596 -30.68 34.57 16.90
CA PRO A 596 -31.24 33.32 16.45
C PRO A 596 -30.24 32.51 15.61
N ILE A 597 -30.36 31.20 15.73
CA ILE A 597 -29.65 30.17 14.96
C ILE A 597 -30.65 29.13 14.47
N LYS A 598 -30.20 28.22 13.59
CA LYS A 598 -31.05 27.21 12.92
C LYS A 598 -32.19 27.86 12.11
N ILE A 599 -31.94 29.06 11.57
CA ILE A 599 -32.85 29.77 10.67
C ILE A 599 -32.38 29.61 9.22
N VAL A 600 -33.31 29.26 8.33
CA VAL A 600 -33.04 29.19 6.89
C VAL A 600 -32.98 30.61 6.32
N MET A 601 -31.83 30.95 5.73
CA MET A 601 -31.60 32.24 5.11
C MET A 601 -32.07 32.23 3.66
N LYS A 602 -32.91 33.21 3.30
CA LYS A 602 -33.40 33.36 1.92
C LYS A 602 -32.31 33.87 0.95
N ASN A 603 -31.54 34.87 1.39
CA ASN A 603 -30.47 35.50 0.62
C ASN A 603 -29.17 35.52 1.44
N PRO A 604 -28.50 34.37 1.61
CA PRO A 604 -27.30 34.26 2.41
C PRO A 604 -26.12 34.99 1.74
N PRO A 605 -25.35 35.81 2.47
CA PRO A 605 -24.13 36.41 1.95
C PRO A 605 -23.08 35.33 1.62
N LYS A 606 -22.34 35.53 0.52
CA LYS A 606 -21.41 34.51 -0.03
C LYS A 606 -20.11 34.35 0.77
N ASP A 607 -19.78 35.31 1.63
CA ASP A 607 -18.50 35.42 2.32
C ASP A 607 -18.55 34.98 3.80
N LEU A 608 -19.69 34.42 4.23
CA LEU A 608 -19.85 33.70 5.49
C LEU A 608 -20.24 32.24 5.23
N PRO A 609 -19.80 31.29 6.08
CA PRO A 609 -20.14 29.89 5.91
C PRO A 609 -21.52 29.59 6.54
N PHE A 610 -22.51 29.37 5.69
CA PHE A 610 -23.79 28.80 6.09
C PHE A 610 -23.75 27.28 6.01
N TYR A 611 -24.48 26.61 6.91
CA TYR A 611 -24.58 25.16 6.90
C TYR A 611 -25.64 24.74 5.87
N LYS A 612 -25.32 23.77 5.01
CA LYS A 612 -26.23 23.36 3.94
C LYS A 612 -27.08 22.18 4.37
N VAL A 613 -28.40 22.33 4.26
CA VAL A 613 -29.38 21.27 4.54
C VAL A 613 -30.15 20.93 3.26
N GLY A 614 -30.08 19.66 2.83
CA GLY A 614 -30.76 19.16 1.62
C GLY A 614 -30.42 19.94 0.34
N ASP A 615 -31.42 20.09 -0.54
CA ASP A 615 -31.28 20.74 -1.86
C ASP A 615 -31.26 22.28 -1.78
N LYS A 616 -30.17 22.84 -1.20
CA LYS A 616 -29.79 24.28 -1.20
C LYS A 616 -30.45 25.19 -0.15
N LYS A 617 -30.86 24.69 1.02
CA LYS A 617 -31.20 25.59 2.14
C LYS A 617 -29.94 25.94 2.93
N ASP A 618 -29.62 27.23 3.01
CA ASP A 618 -28.49 27.75 3.79
C ASP A 618 -28.99 28.12 5.20
N LEU A 619 -28.50 27.40 6.20
CA LEU A 619 -28.88 27.51 7.61
C LEU A 619 -27.87 28.37 8.37
N LEU A 620 -28.36 29.35 9.12
CA LEU A 620 -27.55 30.17 10.03
C LEU A 620 -27.20 29.38 11.29
N GLU A 621 -25.91 29.19 11.55
CA GLU A 621 -25.39 28.42 12.69
C GLU A 621 -24.40 29.26 13.51
N CYS A 622 -24.07 28.84 14.75
CA CYS A 622 -23.01 29.47 15.54
C CYS A 622 -21.69 29.55 14.74
N SER A 623 -21.40 28.51 13.95
CA SER A 623 -20.20 28.44 13.12
C SER A 623 -20.21 29.41 11.92
N THR A 624 -21.33 30.07 11.60
CA THR A 624 -21.39 31.13 10.59
C THR A 624 -20.69 32.39 11.07
N CYS A 625 -20.81 32.73 12.37
CA CYS A 625 -20.16 33.89 12.97
C CYS A 625 -18.82 33.52 13.63
N HIS A 626 -18.74 32.34 14.26
CA HIS A 626 -17.57 31.88 14.98
C HIS A 626 -16.77 30.83 14.19
N ASN A 627 -15.45 30.94 14.23
CA ASN A 627 -14.51 29.92 13.81
C ASN A 627 -13.81 29.37 15.06
N PRO A 628 -14.21 28.21 15.59
CA PRO A 628 -13.65 27.67 16.85
C PRO A 628 -12.14 27.40 16.76
N HIS A 629 -11.57 27.36 15.56
CA HIS A 629 -10.14 27.13 15.34
C HIS A 629 -9.28 28.40 15.28
N GLN A 630 -9.88 29.59 15.30
CA GLN A 630 -9.15 30.82 15.06
C GLN A 630 -9.60 31.91 16.03
N TRP A 631 -8.73 32.32 16.94
CA TRP A 631 -9.04 33.30 17.99
C TRP A 631 -9.50 34.67 17.46
N ALA A 632 -8.85 35.18 16.42
CA ALA A 632 -9.14 36.49 15.85
C ALA A 632 -9.05 36.47 14.32
N PRO A 633 -9.99 37.11 13.61
CA PRO A 633 -10.09 37.03 12.15
C PRO A 633 -8.89 37.64 11.43
N ASN A 634 -8.31 38.71 11.99
CA ASN A 634 -7.19 39.45 11.39
C ASN A 634 -5.82 38.87 11.76
N LYS A 635 -5.75 37.75 12.50
CA LYS A 635 -4.49 37.17 12.99
C LYS A 635 -4.45 35.67 12.70
N LYS A 636 -3.64 35.24 11.73
CA LYS A 636 -3.36 33.81 11.47
C LYS A 636 -2.28 33.27 12.41
N LYS A 637 -2.50 33.40 13.72
CA LYS A 637 -1.58 32.92 14.76
C LYS A 637 -2.34 32.26 15.89
N LYS A 638 -1.62 31.42 16.64
CA LYS A 638 -2.11 30.76 17.87
C LYS A 638 -2.60 31.80 18.88
N GLY A 639 -3.45 31.37 19.81
CA GLY A 639 -4.03 32.22 20.82
C GLY A 639 -3.01 32.92 21.74
N PRO A 640 -3.46 33.87 22.57
CA PRO A 640 -2.59 34.68 23.42
C PRO A 640 -1.86 33.88 24.52
N GLY A 641 -2.21 32.61 24.74
CA GLY A 641 -1.53 31.74 25.71
C GLY A 641 -1.97 31.95 27.15
N LYS A 642 -2.95 32.83 27.37
CA LYS A 642 -3.65 33.03 28.63
C LYS A 642 -5.14 32.86 28.33
N ASN A 643 -5.89 32.26 29.25
CA ASN A 643 -7.34 32.15 29.18
C ASN A 643 -7.94 33.56 29.37
N THR A 644 -7.89 34.36 28.32
CA THR A 644 -8.24 35.78 28.33
C THR A 644 -9.53 35.96 27.59
N GLU A 645 -10.45 36.71 28.20
CA GLU A 645 -11.71 37.08 27.58
C GLU A 645 -11.50 37.71 26.20
N GLY A 646 -12.30 37.31 25.23
CA GLY A 646 -12.26 37.90 23.92
C GLY A 646 -12.95 39.27 23.85
N THR A 647 -12.74 39.96 22.73
CA THR A 647 -13.33 41.27 22.44
C THR A 647 -14.07 41.21 21.10
N GLU A 648 -14.68 42.32 20.68
CA GLU A 648 -15.29 42.47 19.35
C GLU A 648 -14.28 42.34 18.18
N MET A 649 -12.98 42.14 18.46
CA MET A 649 -11.92 41.83 17.48
C MET A 649 -11.36 40.41 17.61
N SER A 650 -11.79 39.64 18.60
CA SER A 650 -11.40 38.25 18.84
C SER A 650 -12.63 37.37 19.08
N SER A 651 -12.72 36.62 20.19
CA SER A 651 -13.86 35.74 20.51
C SER A 651 -14.22 34.77 19.40
N PHE A 652 -13.20 34.28 18.67
CA PHE A 652 -13.36 33.37 17.56
C PHE A 652 -14.16 33.93 16.37
N LEU A 653 -14.36 35.25 16.26
CA LEU A 653 -15.15 35.83 15.18
C LEU A 653 -14.50 35.61 13.80
N ARG A 654 -15.31 35.39 12.77
CA ARG A 654 -14.86 35.29 11.37
C ARG A 654 -14.53 36.63 10.73
N LYS A 655 -15.12 37.70 11.25
CA LYS A 655 -14.86 39.08 10.84
C LYS A 655 -14.83 40.00 12.06
N PRO A 656 -13.98 41.04 12.07
CA PRO A 656 -13.92 41.99 13.17
C PRO A 656 -15.23 42.79 13.28
N ASN A 657 -15.62 43.16 14.51
CA ASN A 657 -16.87 43.85 14.81
C ASN A 657 -16.72 45.10 15.70
N LEU A 658 -15.50 45.60 15.93
CA LEU A 658 -15.23 46.75 16.82
C LEU A 658 -15.54 48.11 16.19
N LYS A 659 -14.68 48.60 15.28
CA LYS A 659 -14.82 49.98 14.75
C LYS A 659 -15.86 50.09 13.63
N TYR A 660 -15.80 49.12 12.74
CA TYR A 660 -16.78 48.93 11.69
C TYR A 660 -17.39 47.55 11.91
N PRO A 661 -18.71 47.41 12.00
CA PRO A 661 -19.36 46.14 12.30
C PRO A 661 -19.34 45.22 11.06
N LYS A 662 -18.15 44.83 10.59
CA LYS A 662 -17.98 44.10 9.32
C LYS A 662 -18.68 42.74 9.36
N LEU A 663 -18.77 42.12 10.53
CA LEU A 663 -19.50 40.87 10.69
C LEU A 663 -21.01 41.11 10.55
N CYS A 664 -21.58 41.95 11.42
CA CYS A 664 -23.02 42.20 11.43
C CYS A 664 -23.50 42.82 10.11
N GLY A 665 -22.78 43.80 9.57
CA GLY A 665 -23.09 44.46 8.29
C GLY A 665 -23.00 43.57 7.06
N THR A 666 -22.51 42.32 7.19
CA THR A 666 -22.58 41.32 6.12
C THR A 666 -24.03 40.83 5.92
N CYS A 667 -24.84 40.79 6.98
CA CYS A 667 -26.24 40.38 6.95
C CYS A 667 -27.20 41.57 7.19
N HIS A 668 -26.80 42.50 8.06
CA HIS A 668 -27.53 43.69 8.47
C HIS A 668 -26.92 44.93 7.83
N HIS A 669 -26.88 44.95 6.50
CA HIS A 669 -26.20 45.97 5.70
C HIS A 669 -26.70 47.38 6.04
N ASP A 670 -28.00 47.60 5.93
CA ASP A 670 -28.61 48.91 6.15
C ASP A 670 -28.47 49.36 7.61
N GLN A 671 -28.57 48.43 8.56
CA GLN A 671 -28.42 48.78 9.98
C GLN A 671 -26.98 49.16 10.35
N ALA A 672 -25.99 48.75 9.56
CA ALA A 672 -24.59 49.10 9.80
C ALA A 672 -24.30 50.60 9.53
N PHE A 673 -25.20 51.29 8.83
CA PHE A 673 -25.09 52.73 8.55
C PHE A 673 -25.23 53.61 9.79
N VAL A 674 -25.59 53.04 10.94
CA VAL A 674 -25.56 53.74 12.24
C VAL A 674 -24.15 54.25 12.59
N THR A 675 -23.11 53.63 12.02
CA THR A 675 -21.72 54.00 12.24
C THR A 675 -21.46 55.45 11.83
N GLY A 676 -20.92 56.26 12.75
CA GLY A 676 -20.63 57.69 12.50
C GLY A 676 -21.86 58.61 12.57
N THR A 677 -23.04 58.10 12.89
CA THR A 677 -24.25 58.92 13.17
C THR A 677 -24.31 59.31 14.65
N ASP A 678 -25.30 60.10 15.05
CA ASP A 678 -25.46 60.49 16.46
C ASP A 678 -25.79 59.31 17.40
N HIS A 679 -26.32 58.21 16.85
CA HIS A 679 -26.52 56.95 17.59
C HIS A 679 -25.25 56.08 17.65
N ASP A 680 -24.15 56.51 17.03
CA ASP A 680 -22.84 55.97 17.33
C ASP A 680 -22.36 56.49 18.69
N LEU A 681 -22.84 55.85 19.76
CA LEU A 681 -22.55 56.27 21.15
C LEU A 681 -21.07 56.23 21.51
N ARG A 682 -20.20 55.66 20.67
CA ARG A 682 -18.75 55.74 20.85
C ARG A 682 -18.23 57.16 20.62
N VAL A 683 -18.96 57.94 19.83
CA VAL A 683 -18.67 59.34 19.52
C VAL A 683 -19.46 60.25 20.45
N THR A 684 -20.75 60.02 20.60
CA THR A 684 -21.66 60.94 21.32
C THR A 684 -21.71 60.70 22.83
N ALA A 685 -21.47 59.47 23.30
CA ALA A 685 -21.45 59.13 24.73
C ALA A 685 -20.38 58.07 25.08
N PRO A 686 -19.08 58.32 24.85
CA PRO A 686 -18.03 57.30 24.99
C PRO A 686 -17.89 56.72 26.40
N GLN A 687 -18.27 57.47 27.43
CA GLN A 687 -18.30 57.03 28.83
C GLN A 687 -19.47 56.09 29.17
N TYR A 688 -20.42 55.92 28.25
CA TYR A 688 -21.58 55.07 28.48
C TYR A 688 -21.17 53.60 28.61
N VAL A 689 -21.80 52.94 29.59
CA VAL A 689 -21.70 51.51 29.85
C VAL A 689 -23.10 50.94 29.73
N ASN A 690 -23.28 49.94 28.86
CA ASN A 690 -24.59 49.32 28.70
C ASN A 690 -24.97 48.47 29.94
N LEU A 691 -26.21 47.97 29.99
CA LEU A 691 -26.69 47.21 31.15
C LEU A 691 -26.00 45.85 31.33
N GLN A 692 -25.23 45.37 30.34
CA GLN A 692 -24.36 44.20 30.45
C GLN A 692 -22.96 44.54 30.99
N GLY A 693 -22.71 45.80 31.39
CA GLY A 693 -21.43 46.25 31.92
C GLY A 693 -20.36 46.48 30.85
N LYS A 694 -20.72 46.53 29.55
CA LYS A 694 -19.75 46.79 28.47
C LYS A 694 -19.57 48.29 28.25
N SER A 695 -18.32 48.74 28.33
CA SER A 695 -17.93 50.10 27.93
C SER A 695 -18.02 50.26 26.42
N ILE A 696 -18.66 51.34 25.96
CA ILE A 696 -18.95 51.53 24.54
C ILE A 696 -17.79 52.17 23.77
N LYS A 697 -16.93 52.96 24.42
CA LYS A 697 -15.73 53.58 23.80
C LYS A 697 -14.91 52.61 22.92
N ASP A 698 -14.74 51.38 23.39
CA ASP A 698 -13.99 50.32 22.73
C ASP A 698 -14.89 49.13 22.33
N ALA A 699 -16.12 49.40 21.86
CA ALA A 699 -17.08 48.40 21.40
C ALA A 699 -17.56 48.63 19.95
N SER A 700 -18.45 47.76 19.48
CA SER A 700 -19.22 47.97 18.24
C SER A 700 -20.23 49.11 18.41
N PRO A 701 -20.58 49.88 17.35
CA PRO A 701 -21.72 50.80 17.44
C PRO A 701 -23.00 50.08 17.90
N CYS A 702 -23.17 48.83 17.47
CA CYS A 702 -24.33 48.01 17.81
C CYS A 702 -24.35 47.59 19.29
N THR A 703 -23.19 47.44 19.95
CA THR A 703 -23.07 46.91 21.32
C THR A 703 -23.73 47.84 22.36
N ALA A 704 -23.87 49.12 22.03
CA ALA A 704 -24.50 50.09 22.90
C ALA A 704 -25.97 49.74 23.16
N CYS A 705 -26.66 49.18 22.15
CA CYS A 705 -28.09 48.90 22.19
C CYS A 705 -28.40 47.39 22.17
N HIS A 706 -27.59 46.59 21.47
CA HIS A 706 -27.85 45.18 21.18
C HIS A 706 -26.84 44.23 21.85
N GLY A 707 -27.34 43.23 22.56
CA GLY A 707 -26.58 42.13 23.13
C GLY A 707 -26.83 40.83 22.39
N VAL A 708 -25.93 40.43 21.48
CA VAL A 708 -26.10 39.22 20.67
C VAL A 708 -26.28 37.94 21.49
N HIS A 709 -25.77 37.92 22.73
CA HIS A 709 -25.93 36.84 23.70
C HIS A 709 -26.27 37.43 25.06
N ASN A 710 -27.07 36.70 25.84
CA ASN A 710 -27.57 37.09 27.15
C ASN A 710 -28.22 38.48 27.14
N ALA A 711 -29.00 38.80 26.09
CA ALA A 711 -29.76 40.03 26.07
C ALA A 711 -30.70 40.11 27.29
N LEU A 712 -30.99 41.32 27.76
CA LEU A 712 -31.88 41.50 28.91
C LEU A 712 -33.35 41.43 28.51
N TYR A 713 -33.64 41.76 27.26
CA TYR A 713 -34.98 41.77 26.70
C TYR A 713 -34.99 41.11 25.32
N GLU A 714 -35.98 40.23 25.08
CA GLU A 714 -36.17 39.49 23.82
C GLU A 714 -36.26 40.41 22.60
N PRO A 715 -37.13 41.47 22.60
CA PRO A 715 -37.29 42.27 21.41
C PRO A 715 -35.99 43.00 21.06
N TYR A 716 -35.50 42.77 19.85
CA TYR A 716 -34.30 43.39 19.30
C TYR A 716 -33.00 43.10 20.09
N LEU A 717 -33.00 42.10 20.97
CA LEU A 717 -31.86 41.75 21.82
C LEU A 717 -31.35 42.96 22.63
N TRP A 718 -32.27 43.72 23.22
CA TRP A 718 -31.97 45.02 23.83
C TRP A 718 -31.17 44.90 25.14
N VAL A 719 -30.18 45.78 25.31
CA VAL A 719 -29.30 45.86 26.49
C VAL A 719 -29.04 47.28 26.97
N ALA A 720 -29.81 48.24 26.47
CA ALA A 720 -29.82 49.61 26.96
C ALA A 720 -30.98 49.84 27.97
N PRO A 721 -30.98 50.95 28.73
CA PRO A 721 -32.07 51.31 29.62
C PRO A 721 -33.43 51.34 28.94
N LEU A 722 -34.48 51.08 29.72
CA LEU A 722 -35.87 51.33 29.34
C LEU A 722 -36.38 52.50 30.18
N GLY A 723 -37.00 53.48 29.52
CA GLY A 723 -37.63 54.63 30.13
C GLY A 723 -39.14 54.44 30.33
N ASN A 724 -39.83 55.54 30.63
CA ASN A 724 -41.28 55.55 30.78
C ASN A 724 -41.96 55.86 29.44
N GLY A 725 -42.58 54.87 28.81
CA GLY A 725 -43.25 54.97 27.51
C GLY A 725 -44.53 54.14 27.43
N GLN A 726 -45.43 54.47 26.51
CA GLN A 726 -46.74 53.83 26.34
C GLN A 726 -46.65 52.43 25.72
N ASP A 727 -45.64 52.20 24.90
CA ASP A 727 -45.31 50.92 24.28
C ASP A 727 -43.81 50.59 24.43
N TYR A 728 -43.41 49.38 24.03
CA TYR A 728 -42.04 48.94 24.17
C TYR A 728 -41.02 49.82 23.41
N ILE A 729 -41.34 50.29 22.21
CA ILE A 729 -40.44 51.12 21.41
C ILE A 729 -40.24 52.49 22.08
N GLU A 730 -41.32 53.13 22.55
CA GLU A 730 -41.17 54.37 23.33
C GLU A 730 -40.28 54.17 24.56
N LYS A 731 -40.46 53.06 25.29
CA LYS A 731 -39.60 52.72 26.44
C LYS A 731 -38.12 52.61 26.03
N THR A 732 -37.81 52.00 24.89
CA THR A 732 -36.42 51.93 24.41
C THR A 732 -35.83 53.31 24.10
N CYS A 733 -36.59 54.19 23.43
CA CYS A 733 -36.12 55.53 23.09
C CYS A 733 -35.96 56.41 24.34
N TYR A 734 -36.97 56.46 25.21
CA TYR A 734 -36.93 57.28 26.43
C TYR A 734 -35.95 56.78 27.48
N GLY A 735 -35.52 55.52 27.42
CA GLY A 735 -34.43 55.02 28.27
C GLY A 735 -33.13 55.81 28.04
N CYS A 736 -32.85 56.15 26.79
CA CYS A 736 -31.67 56.93 26.42
C CYS A 736 -31.94 58.44 26.41
N HIS A 737 -33.08 58.85 25.86
CA HIS A 737 -33.52 60.25 25.74
C HIS A 737 -34.22 60.73 27.01
N SER A 738 -33.54 60.62 28.14
CA SER A 738 -33.99 61.10 29.46
C SER A 738 -32.89 61.94 30.12
N LYS A 739 -33.24 62.68 31.17
CA LYS A 739 -32.30 63.56 31.90
C LYS A 739 -31.07 62.83 32.42
N ASP A 740 -31.22 61.55 32.76
CA ASP A 740 -30.15 60.71 33.32
C ASP A 740 -29.59 59.70 32.30
N GLY A 741 -30.08 59.74 31.05
CA GLY A 741 -29.68 58.83 29.99
C GLY A 741 -28.47 59.32 29.17
N PRO A 742 -27.88 58.46 28.32
CA PRO A 742 -26.75 58.82 27.46
C PRO A 742 -27.06 59.92 26.44
N ALA A 743 -28.35 60.25 26.21
CA ALA A 743 -28.78 61.34 25.33
C ALA A 743 -29.50 62.47 26.10
N ALA A 744 -29.03 62.79 27.32
CA ALA A 744 -29.61 63.84 28.18
C ALA A 744 -29.70 65.22 27.52
N ASP A 745 -28.77 65.54 26.61
CA ASP A 745 -28.78 66.80 25.86
C ASP A 745 -29.84 66.83 24.74
N LYS A 746 -30.52 65.70 24.48
CA LYS A 746 -31.49 65.50 23.40
C LYS A 746 -32.77 64.83 23.90
N THR A 747 -33.32 65.30 25.02
CA THR A 747 -34.64 64.80 25.49
C THR A 747 -35.76 65.15 24.50
N VAL A 748 -36.80 64.31 24.43
CA VAL A 748 -37.95 64.52 23.54
C VAL A 748 -39.07 65.21 24.33
N PRO A 749 -39.28 66.53 24.16
CA PRO A 749 -40.27 67.27 24.95
C PRO A 749 -41.72 67.03 24.47
N VAL A 750 -41.90 66.72 23.17
CA VAL A 750 -43.20 66.44 22.56
C VAL A 750 -43.00 65.34 21.51
N GLY A 751 -43.56 64.14 21.72
CA GLY A 751 -43.27 63.03 20.81
C GLY A 751 -43.97 61.71 21.12
N SER A 752 -45.30 61.68 21.08
CA SER A 752 -46.07 60.43 21.13
C SER A 752 -47.28 60.48 20.21
N HIS A 753 -47.77 59.30 19.81
CA HIS A 753 -48.99 59.15 19.03
C HIS A 753 -50.02 58.35 19.85
N PRO A 754 -51.33 58.66 19.77
CA PRO A 754 -52.35 57.84 20.42
C PRO A 754 -52.27 56.36 20.01
N THR A 755 -52.29 55.46 21.00
CA THR A 755 -52.28 54.00 20.81
C THR A 755 -53.60 53.43 20.27
N LYS A 756 -54.70 54.20 20.35
CA LYS A 756 -56.00 53.86 19.75
C LYS A 756 -56.29 54.84 18.61
N LEU A 757 -56.22 54.34 17.39
CA LEU A 757 -56.64 55.10 16.21
C LEU A 757 -58.17 55.00 16.08
N TYR A 758 -58.88 56.10 16.33
CA TYR A 758 -60.33 56.15 16.14
C TYR A 758 -60.65 56.49 14.68
N PHE A 759 -60.88 55.46 13.86
CA PHE A 759 -61.44 55.65 12.53
C PHE A 759 -62.96 55.63 12.67
N GLY A 760 -63.59 56.80 12.56
CA GLY A 760 -65.05 56.89 12.51
C GLY A 760 -65.63 55.88 11.51
N TYR A 761 -66.78 55.29 11.86
CA TYR A 761 -67.47 54.27 11.07
C TYR A 761 -67.50 54.62 9.56
N HIS A 762 -67.18 53.64 8.71
CA HIS A 762 -67.30 53.62 7.23
C HIS A 762 -66.09 53.93 6.33
N LYS A 763 -64.85 53.57 6.69
CA LYS A 763 -63.82 53.27 5.67
C LYS A 763 -63.23 51.88 5.87
N LYS A 764 -63.46 50.98 4.90
CA LYS A 764 -62.89 49.63 4.88
C LYS A 764 -61.38 49.72 5.04
N TYR A 765 -60.82 48.93 5.95
CA TYR A 765 -59.40 48.71 6.30
C TYR A 765 -58.38 48.61 5.14
N LEU A 766 -58.84 48.58 3.88
CA LEU A 766 -58.05 48.32 2.68
C LEU A 766 -57.09 49.46 2.29
N SER A 767 -57.34 50.70 2.73
CA SER A 767 -56.46 51.85 2.43
C SER A 767 -55.22 51.94 3.33
N LEU A 768 -55.20 51.25 4.48
CA LEU A 768 -53.99 51.12 5.34
C LEU A 768 -53.04 50.01 4.85
N LEU A 769 -53.53 49.08 4.03
CA LEU A 769 -52.72 48.06 3.34
C LEU A 769 -51.80 48.66 2.26
N ILE A 770 -51.88 49.98 2.01
CA ILE A 770 -51.07 50.71 1.02
C ILE A 770 -49.77 51.26 1.63
N ALA A 771 -49.60 51.25 2.95
CA ALA A 771 -48.31 51.56 3.59
C ALA A 771 -47.35 50.37 3.47
N LYS A 772 -46.99 50.00 2.24
CA LYS A 772 -45.98 48.96 1.95
C LYS A 772 -44.58 49.35 2.48
N TYR A 773 -44.40 50.60 2.92
CA TYR A 773 -43.11 51.24 3.19
C TYR A 773 -42.92 51.77 4.63
N VAL A 774 -43.96 51.85 5.47
CA VAL A 774 -43.86 52.41 6.84
C VAL A 774 -44.23 51.36 7.89
N PRO A 775 -43.35 51.04 8.86
CA PRO A 775 -43.57 49.95 9.82
C PRO A 775 -44.47 50.36 11.00
N LEU A 776 -45.43 49.51 11.35
CA LEU A 776 -46.21 49.60 12.59
C LEU A 776 -45.77 48.52 13.59
N PHE A 777 -46.00 48.78 14.89
CA PHE A 777 -45.48 47.94 15.97
C PHE A 777 -46.56 47.59 16.99
N THR A 778 -46.58 46.36 17.47
CA THR A 778 -47.42 45.96 18.61
C THR A 778 -46.95 46.63 19.91
N LEU A 779 -47.76 46.57 20.97
CA LEU A 779 -47.38 47.17 22.27
C LEU A 779 -46.13 46.53 22.90
N ASP A 780 -45.85 45.27 22.58
CA ASP A 780 -44.63 44.53 22.93
C ASP A 780 -43.46 44.78 21.96
N GLY A 781 -43.64 45.68 20.98
CA GLY A 781 -42.58 46.16 20.10
C GLY A 781 -42.32 45.32 18.86
N LYS A 782 -43.16 44.33 18.54
CA LYS A 782 -42.99 43.49 17.33
C LYS A 782 -43.60 44.17 16.11
N ARG A 783 -42.96 44.08 14.95
CA ARG A 783 -43.54 44.60 13.71
C ARG A 783 -44.83 43.86 13.36
N SER A 784 -45.90 44.59 13.13
CA SER A 784 -47.20 44.03 12.76
C SER A 784 -48.00 45.02 11.92
N PRO A 785 -48.67 44.59 10.84
CA PRO A 785 -49.58 45.45 10.10
C PRO A 785 -50.81 45.89 10.91
N GLN A 786 -51.07 45.25 12.06
CA GLN A 786 -52.10 45.66 13.03
C GLN A 786 -51.51 46.40 14.24
N GLY A 787 -50.26 46.88 14.14
CA GLY A 787 -49.59 47.63 15.20
C GLY A 787 -50.09 49.07 15.36
N VAL A 788 -49.55 49.74 16.38
CA VAL A 788 -49.71 51.16 16.66
C VAL A 788 -48.58 51.98 16.02
N ILE A 789 -48.80 53.30 15.94
CA ILE A 789 -47.79 54.28 15.54
C ILE A 789 -46.92 54.58 16.76
N THR A 790 -45.61 54.44 16.62
CA THR A 790 -44.63 54.69 17.69
C THR A 790 -43.36 55.33 17.10
N CYS A 791 -42.34 55.63 17.91
CA CYS A 791 -41.14 56.36 17.47
C CYS A 791 -40.50 55.75 16.20
N SER A 792 -40.31 54.41 16.18
CA SER A 792 -39.69 53.69 15.05
C SER A 792 -40.57 53.55 13.80
N THR A 793 -41.83 54.00 13.87
CA THR A 793 -42.69 54.14 12.70
C THR A 793 -42.16 55.26 11.80
N CYS A 794 -41.81 56.40 12.39
CA CYS A 794 -41.29 57.56 11.67
C CYS A 794 -39.77 57.61 11.63
N HIS A 795 -39.10 57.09 12.67
CA HIS A 795 -37.65 57.08 12.76
C HIS A 795 -37.05 55.70 12.44
N ASP A 796 -35.92 55.68 11.74
CA ASP A 796 -35.02 54.53 11.70
C ASP A 796 -33.73 54.88 12.45
N PRO A 797 -33.52 54.36 13.67
CA PRO A 797 -32.38 54.74 14.49
C PRO A 797 -31.02 54.36 13.87
N HIS A 798 -31.01 53.61 12.76
CA HIS A 798 -29.78 53.21 12.09
C HIS A 798 -29.41 54.07 10.87
N ILE A 799 -30.33 54.87 10.34
CA ILE A 799 -30.12 55.59 9.07
C ILE A 799 -30.29 57.09 9.33
N TRP A 800 -29.21 57.86 9.28
CA TRP A 800 -29.27 59.30 9.57
C TRP A 800 -30.11 60.11 8.57
N ASP A 801 -29.91 59.86 7.26
CA ASP A 801 -30.66 60.46 6.15
C ASP A 801 -31.07 59.35 5.16
N ASP A 802 -32.36 59.07 5.05
CA ASP A 802 -32.89 58.00 4.20
C ASP A 802 -32.77 58.31 2.68
N ASN A 803 -32.46 59.56 2.30
CA ASN A 803 -32.12 59.89 0.91
C ASN A 803 -30.68 59.49 0.55
N ASN A 804 -29.79 59.50 1.54
CA ASN A 804 -28.37 59.15 1.41
C ASN A 804 -27.95 58.22 2.55
N PRO A 805 -28.51 57.00 2.63
CA PRO A 805 -28.44 56.17 3.83
C PRO A 805 -27.01 55.77 4.22
N GLU A 806 -26.08 55.72 3.27
CA GLU A 806 -24.66 55.42 3.51
C GLU A 806 -23.86 56.61 4.08
N GLN A 807 -24.40 57.83 4.03
CA GLN A 807 -23.70 59.04 4.45
C GLN A 807 -24.02 59.38 5.91
N ALA A 808 -23.02 59.24 6.76
CA ALA A 808 -23.08 59.68 8.15
C ALA A 808 -22.34 61.03 8.34
N PRO A 809 -22.75 61.87 9.29
CA PRO A 809 -22.10 63.16 9.55
C PRO A 809 -20.71 63.03 10.18
N TRP A 810 -20.38 61.89 10.81
CA TRP A 810 -19.11 61.60 11.52
C TRP A 810 -18.79 62.55 12.68
N LYS A 811 -19.74 63.40 13.06
CA LYS A 811 -19.72 64.32 14.20
C LYS A 811 -21.15 64.55 14.67
N ASN A 812 -21.30 64.87 15.96
CA ASN A 812 -22.58 65.27 16.53
C ASN A 812 -23.07 66.56 15.88
N VAL A 813 -24.16 66.49 15.11
CA VAL A 813 -24.75 67.63 14.39
C VAL A 813 -26.24 67.68 14.61
N GLU A 814 -26.78 68.89 14.78
CA GLU A 814 -28.23 69.04 14.78
C GLU A 814 -28.76 68.73 13.38
N GLY A 815 -29.70 67.79 13.29
CA GLY A 815 -30.38 67.53 12.03
C GLY A 815 -31.59 68.43 11.81
N ASN A 816 -32.35 68.16 10.76
CA ASN A 816 -33.45 68.96 10.26
C ASN A 816 -34.61 68.05 9.79
N VAL A 817 -35.63 68.67 9.20
CA VAL A 817 -36.86 67.98 8.72
C VAL A 817 -36.65 66.95 7.59
N MET A 818 -35.42 66.75 7.11
CA MET A 818 -35.08 65.79 6.06
C MET A 818 -34.11 64.69 6.53
N ASN A 819 -33.50 64.82 7.71
CA ASN A 819 -32.57 63.84 8.29
C ASN A 819 -32.93 63.57 9.76
N SER A 820 -32.01 63.50 10.72
CA SER A 820 -32.33 63.15 12.12
C SER A 820 -33.04 61.81 12.27
N PHE A 821 -32.57 60.79 11.54
CA PHE A 821 -33.14 59.45 11.57
C PHE A 821 -34.55 59.33 10.99
N LEU A 822 -35.07 60.35 10.30
CA LEU A 822 -36.39 60.29 9.69
C LEU A 822 -36.38 59.36 8.47
N ARG A 823 -37.39 58.48 8.38
CA ARG A 823 -37.68 57.75 7.15
C ARG A 823 -38.08 58.73 6.04
N LYS A 824 -37.95 58.32 4.78
CA LYS A 824 -38.29 59.14 3.59
C LYS A 824 -39.56 59.96 3.78
N ARG A 825 -39.39 61.28 3.63
CA ARG A 825 -40.47 62.27 3.76
C ARG A 825 -41.66 61.97 2.85
N LEU A 826 -41.42 61.47 1.63
CA LEU A 826 -42.48 61.09 0.70
C LEU A 826 -43.37 59.98 1.28
N ASP A 827 -42.76 59.00 1.94
CA ASP A 827 -43.46 57.87 2.54
C ASP A 827 -44.19 58.27 3.83
N LEU A 828 -43.60 59.16 4.64
CA LEU A 828 -44.21 59.63 5.88
C LEU A 828 -45.26 60.71 5.66
N MET A 829 -44.90 61.84 5.05
CA MET A 829 -45.75 63.02 4.99
C MET A 829 -46.87 62.87 3.95
N GLU A 830 -46.54 62.46 2.72
CA GLU A 830 -47.50 62.41 1.62
C GLU A 830 -48.37 61.17 1.65
N ASN A 831 -47.81 60.03 2.08
CA ASN A 831 -48.47 58.73 1.98
C ASN A 831 -48.97 58.16 3.31
N PHE A 832 -48.46 58.59 4.46
CA PHE A 832 -48.83 58.03 5.77
C PHE A 832 -49.61 59.02 6.65
N CYS A 833 -49.02 60.18 6.98
CA CYS A 833 -49.63 61.19 7.85
C CYS A 833 -50.89 61.81 7.21
N SER A 834 -50.89 62.00 5.88
CA SER A 834 -52.02 62.55 5.14
C SER A 834 -53.29 61.68 5.22
N ILE A 835 -53.16 60.37 5.47
CA ILE A 835 -54.29 59.43 5.59
C ILE A 835 -55.21 59.85 6.74
N CYS A 836 -54.63 60.31 7.84
CA CYS A 836 -55.37 60.69 9.05
C CYS A 836 -55.52 62.22 9.17
N HIS A 837 -54.49 63.00 8.84
CA HIS A 837 -54.44 64.45 9.08
C HIS A 837 -54.77 65.30 7.84
N GLY A 838 -54.89 64.69 6.67
CA GLY A 838 -55.17 65.41 5.42
C GLY A 838 -54.17 66.54 5.15
N PRO A 839 -54.63 67.73 4.72
CA PRO A 839 -53.75 68.88 4.44
C PRO A 839 -52.90 69.37 5.62
N SER A 840 -53.29 69.06 6.86
CA SER A 840 -52.54 69.48 8.05
C SER A 840 -51.29 68.64 8.33
N ALA A 841 -51.08 67.55 7.59
CA ALA A 841 -49.94 66.63 7.78
C ALA A 841 -48.58 67.33 7.67
N LEU A 842 -48.37 68.20 6.67
CA LEU A 842 -47.11 68.95 6.50
C LEU A 842 -46.86 69.90 7.69
N PHE A 843 -47.92 70.54 8.19
CA PHE A 843 -47.82 71.47 9.31
C PHE A 843 -47.43 70.75 10.60
N LEU A 844 -48.11 69.65 10.93
CA LEU A 844 -47.79 68.84 12.10
C LEU A 844 -46.38 68.25 12.00
N TYR A 845 -45.98 67.75 10.83
CA TYR A 845 -44.63 67.25 10.59
C TYR A 845 -43.55 68.32 10.86
N ARG A 846 -43.74 69.54 10.36
CA ARG A 846 -42.80 70.65 10.65
C ARG A 846 -42.83 71.05 12.13
N TYR A 847 -44.00 71.09 12.78
CA TYR A 847 -44.08 71.36 14.21
C TYR A 847 -43.25 70.38 15.04
N TYR A 848 -43.26 69.07 14.75
CA TYR A 848 -42.45 68.13 15.54
C TYR A 848 -40.95 68.12 15.18
N HIS A 849 -40.54 68.64 14.02
CA HIS A 849 -39.16 68.52 13.54
C HIS A 849 -38.44 69.85 13.24
N ASP A 850 -39.09 70.99 13.44
CA ASP A 850 -38.54 72.34 13.23
C ASP A 850 -38.76 73.19 14.49
N ALA A 851 -37.66 73.53 15.17
CA ALA A 851 -37.70 74.28 16.43
C ALA A 851 -38.22 75.71 16.25
N GLU A 852 -37.87 76.38 15.14
CA GLU A 852 -38.33 77.74 14.85
C GLU A 852 -39.83 77.74 14.58
N MET A 853 -40.33 76.73 13.85
CA MET A 853 -41.76 76.55 13.59
C MET A 853 -42.55 76.30 14.88
N ARG A 854 -42.01 75.54 15.85
CA ARG A 854 -42.65 75.35 17.15
C ARG A 854 -42.79 76.65 17.91
N GLU A 855 -41.73 77.43 18.00
CA GLU A 855 -41.78 78.71 18.69
C GLU A 855 -42.68 79.72 17.98
N GLU A 856 -42.67 79.76 16.65
CA GLU A 856 -43.56 80.62 15.87
C GLU A 856 -45.04 80.28 16.11
N LEU A 857 -45.36 78.99 16.23
CA LEU A 857 -46.72 78.54 16.50
C LEU A 857 -47.14 78.72 17.96
N HIS A 858 -46.22 78.64 18.91
CA HIS A 858 -46.50 79.03 20.29
C HIS A 858 -46.69 80.55 20.45
N ARG A 859 -46.06 81.36 19.60
CA ARG A 859 -46.22 82.83 19.58
C ARG A 859 -47.51 83.31 18.90
N ARG A 860 -48.13 82.50 18.04
CA ARG A 860 -49.43 82.80 17.42
C ARG A 860 -50.53 82.10 18.23
N GLU A 861 -51.32 82.84 19.01
CA GLU A 861 -52.58 82.31 19.59
C GLU A 861 -53.53 81.93 18.45
N ILE A 862 -53.42 80.69 17.95
CA ILE A 862 -54.40 80.12 17.02
C ILE A 862 -55.45 79.40 17.88
N PRO A 863 -56.74 79.77 17.79
CA PRO A 863 -57.79 79.06 18.49
C PRO A 863 -57.75 77.58 18.09
N LEU A 864 -57.67 76.70 19.09
CA LEU A 864 -57.92 75.28 18.95
C LEU A 864 -59.24 75.09 18.22
N ILE A 865 -59.20 74.73 16.93
CA ILE A 865 -60.37 74.20 16.24
C ILE A 865 -60.66 72.85 16.90
N GLN A 866 -61.61 72.87 17.83
CA GLN A 866 -62.18 71.69 18.44
C GLN A 866 -63.05 70.93 17.42
N ARG A 867 -62.76 69.63 17.34
CA ARG A 867 -63.53 68.47 16.81
C ARG A 867 -63.15 67.96 15.42
#